data_AF-A0A3M1P3E5-F1
#
_entry.id   AF-A0A3M1P3E5-F1
#
_cell.length_a   1.000
_cell.length_b   1.000
_cell.length_c   1.000
_cell.angle_alpha   90.00
_cell.angle_beta   90.00
_cell.angle_gamma   90.00
#
_symmetry.space_group_name_H-M   'P 1'
#
loop_
_entity.id
_entity.type
_entity.pdbx_description
1 polymer ?
#
loop_
_entity_poly.entity_id
_entity_poly.type
_entity_poly.pdbx_seq_one_letter_code
_entity_poly.pdbx_strand_id
1 'polypeptide(L)'
;MFFAQRNVFEDRLRPCILPWSLVLVGCWLAGVLIGALPATAQSTEGFIGMTVCTKDAVTGAMLSGVTVRVRRRPRSANQPETQTKTASTGCAQVSVAVNVGADDAPDLPDAFRVREPYPNPAASRVVVPFAVPASQEVTFALYDVLGRQVGPRWQQRLPVGLHALEITLDGLADGVYLFRLAGPSGVSTGRLVRSGGERAGRPAVRLTTFAEEGARAAAGKTAQTFPVRVWAEAEGYREVAKDLDVEDGAVVTLELPPVDGPPEDLIPLIDMGTNQYLGLFDGGLYGQGLVGMPAEHEEEGIRRGQAIEPLDVDGNPDPNGHYVLMSIGFSNTTQEWCHPSADLVPCNPWTFTGKALADPDVEKEHLVIVNGAKGSEAAESWDDPAEANYDRIRDTHLTPQGLSEKQVVAIWLKVTTAAPKVSLPNPDAEAYRLKEIYADILRALKARYPNLQMVFMSSRIYGGYGNEEGVDLHPEPYAYESGLAVKWVIEAQINQMAGEGIDPDTGDLDYNTVAPWVAWGPYLWANGTTPRSDGLIWERSDFEADGTHPAQSAEEKVGGMLLDFFRAAPQTKCWFLQNAACEIDTSARTPLTELLSGTYMGFEGGLYAGATNDPPDDHAAEGLARALAIEPLDVNGNPDPNGHYVLMSIGMSNTTQEWCAPSREMACNSWSFMGQA
;
A
#
# COMPACT_ATOMS: atom_id res chain seq x y z
N MET A 1 37.41 44.80 13.11
CA MET A 1 38.18 46.00 13.52
C MET A 1 38.22 46.94 12.32
N PHE A 2 37.73 48.18 12.46
CA PHE A 2 37.83 49.35 11.53
C PHE A 2 37.66 49.21 9.99
N PHE A 3 36.63 49.91 9.44
CA PHE A 3 36.63 50.85 8.27
C PHE A 3 37.18 50.40 6.86
N ALA A 4 36.80 50.96 5.70
CA ALA A 4 36.04 52.18 5.32
C ALA A 4 35.22 52.04 3.98
N GLN A 5 34.68 53.16 3.44
CA GLN A 5 33.71 53.28 2.32
C GLN A 5 34.27 53.74 0.93
N ARG A 6 33.39 53.85 -0.11
CA ARG A 6 33.38 54.83 -1.27
C ARG A 6 34.38 54.58 -2.45
N ASN A 7 34.29 55.11 -3.70
CA ASN A 7 33.29 55.78 -4.61
C ASN A 7 33.88 55.91 -6.06
N VAL A 8 33.25 56.33 -7.20
CA VAL A 8 31.83 56.66 -7.59
C VAL A 8 31.35 55.72 -8.76
N PHE A 9 30.91 56.02 -10.02
CA PHE A 9 30.60 57.17 -10.93
C PHE A 9 29.36 56.76 -11.79
N GLU A 10 28.24 57.53 -11.87
CA GLU A 10 27.82 58.54 -12.89
C GLU A 10 27.23 57.99 -14.22
N ASP A 11 26.24 58.61 -14.91
CA ASP A 11 25.30 59.70 -14.55
C ASP A 11 23.96 59.61 -15.38
N ARG A 12 23.11 60.66 -15.34
CA ARG A 12 21.69 60.74 -15.77
C ARG A 12 21.46 61.44 -17.13
N LEU A 13 20.24 61.33 -17.70
CA LEU A 13 19.26 62.45 -17.83
C LEU A 13 17.92 62.04 -18.53
N ARG A 14 17.03 63.01 -18.87
CA ARG A 14 15.55 62.84 -19.06
C ARG A 14 14.94 63.61 -20.29
N PRO A 15 13.63 63.42 -20.64
CA PRO A 15 13.07 63.72 -21.98
C PRO A 15 12.03 64.89 -22.10
N CYS A 16 11.60 65.17 -23.35
CA CYS A 16 10.47 66.03 -23.82
C CYS A 16 9.81 65.34 -25.07
N ILE A 17 8.52 65.38 -25.51
CA ILE A 17 7.30 66.25 -25.49
C ILE A 17 6.92 66.74 -26.92
N LEU A 18 5.89 66.11 -27.56
CA LEU A 18 4.72 66.62 -28.37
C LEU A 18 4.86 67.74 -29.48
N PRO A 19 3.86 68.01 -30.39
CA PRO A 19 2.94 67.13 -31.19
C PRO A 19 2.46 67.69 -32.60
N TRP A 20 1.42 67.07 -33.22
CA TRP A 20 0.57 67.49 -34.40
C TRP A 20 1.24 67.46 -35.81
N SER A 21 0.60 67.46 -37.01
CA SER A 21 -0.77 67.86 -37.51
C SER A 21 -1.27 67.04 -38.75
N LEU A 22 -2.51 67.27 -39.23
CA LEU A 22 -3.08 66.80 -40.52
C LEU A 22 -2.91 67.82 -41.69
N VAL A 23 -3.10 67.39 -42.97
CA VAL A 23 -3.94 68.03 -44.03
C VAL A 23 -3.96 67.21 -45.36
N LEU A 24 -4.85 67.57 -46.31
CA LEU A 24 -5.37 66.78 -47.45
C LEU A 24 -4.89 67.24 -48.86
N VAL A 25 -5.44 66.55 -49.91
CA VAL A 25 -5.52 66.90 -51.36
C VAL A 25 -4.37 66.33 -52.24
N GLY A 26 -4.61 65.70 -53.41
CA GLY A 26 -5.87 65.46 -54.14
C GLY A 26 -5.78 64.39 -55.26
N CYS A 27 -6.83 64.26 -56.08
CA CYS A 27 -7.02 63.15 -57.05
C CYS A 27 -6.30 63.32 -58.40
N TRP A 28 -6.18 62.24 -59.20
CA TRP A 28 -6.96 62.02 -60.45
C TRP A 28 -6.77 60.57 -61.03
N LEU A 29 -7.59 60.22 -62.04
CA LEU A 29 -8.01 58.89 -62.53
C LEU A 29 -7.02 57.69 -62.73
N ALA A 30 -7.48 56.53 -62.26
CA ALA A 30 -7.77 55.25 -62.97
C ALA A 30 -6.80 54.58 -63.99
N GLY A 31 -6.63 53.24 -63.89
CA GLY A 31 -6.02 52.43 -64.96
C GLY A 31 -5.61 50.97 -64.65
N VAL A 32 -6.56 50.08 -64.35
CA VAL A 32 -6.50 48.58 -64.44
C VAL A 32 -5.13 47.86 -64.45
N LEU A 33 -4.78 47.18 -63.35
CA LEU A 33 -4.49 45.73 -63.33
C LEU A 33 -4.37 45.22 -61.88
N ILE A 34 -5.04 44.10 -61.55
CA ILE A 34 -5.00 43.49 -60.22
C ILE A 34 -4.09 42.26 -60.27
N GLY A 35 -2.94 42.36 -59.60
CA GLY A 35 -2.16 41.19 -59.16
C GLY A 35 -2.68 40.73 -57.80
N ALA A 36 -2.95 39.44 -57.62
CA ALA A 36 -3.53 38.93 -56.39
C ALA A 36 -2.54 38.94 -55.22
N LEU A 37 -2.96 39.49 -54.09
CA LEU A 37 -2.44 39.08 -52.78
C LEU A 37 -3.03 37.70 -52.44
N PRO A 38 -2.28 36.80 -51.78
CA PRO A 38 -2.86 35.55 -51.31
C PRO A 38 -3.96 35.84 -50.28
N ALA A 39 -5.10 35.17 -50.41
CA ALA A 39 -6.14 35.24 -49.40
C ALA A 39 -5.62 34.66 -48.08
N THR A 40 -5.82 35.39 -46.97
CA THR A 40 -5.58 34.87 -45.63
C THR A 40 -6.47 33.66 -45.40
N ALA A 41 -5.86 32.48 -45.20
CA ALA A 41 -6.60 31.25 -44.92
C ALA A 41 -7.45 31.43 -43.64
N GLN A 42 -8.78 31.38 -43.79
CA GLN A 42 -9.67 31.31 -42.64
C GLN A 42 -9.64 29.89 -42.08
N SER A 43 -9.17 29.74 -40.85
CA SER A 43 -9.23 28.47 -40.13
C SER A 43 -10.69 28.09 -39.86
N THR A 44 -11.17 26.99 -40.42
CA THR A 44 -12.40 26.34 -39.97
C THR A 44 -12.13 25.57 -38.69
N GLU A 45 -12.93 25.80 -37.66
CA GLU A 45 -12.92 24.99 -36.44
C GLU A 45 -13.49 23.60 -36.76
N GLY A 46 -12.63 22.59 -36.79
CA GLY A 46 -13.03 21.19 -36.72
C GLY A 46 -13.27 20.78 -35.27
N PHE A 47 -13.99 19.68 -35.05
CA PHE A 47 -14.18 19.10 -33.73
C PHE A 47 -13.75 17.63 -33.76
N ILE A 48 -13.00 17.23 -32.73
CA ILE A 48 -12.63 15.84 -32.46
C ILE A 48 -13.56 15.31 -31.39
N GLY A 49 -14.22 14.18 -31.63
CA GLY A 49 -15.02 13.48 -30.64
C GLY A 49 -14.20 12.47 -29.84
N MET A 50 -14.53 12.30 -28.55
CA MET A 50 -14.00 11.23 -27.72
C MET A 50 -15.03 10.75 -26.70
N THR A 51 -14.94 9.48 -26.34
CA THR A 51 -15.68 8.90 -25.23
C THR A 51 -14.76 8.88 -24.01
N VAL A 52 -15.19 9.48 -22.90
CA VAL A 52 -14.50 9.34 -21.61
C VAL A 52 -15.40 8.53 -20.68
N CYS A 53 -15.02 7.27 -20.47
CA CYS A 53 -15.64 6.37 -19.52
C CYS A 53 -14.96 6.45 -18.15
N THR A 54 -15.70 6.15 -17.10
CA THR A 54 -15.25 6.37 -15.72
C THR A 54 -15.69 5.27 -14.77
N LYS A 55 -14.75 4.83 -13.94
CA LYS A 55 -14.92 3.73 -12.99
C LYS A 55 -14.50 4.12 -11.58
N ASP A 56 -15.08 3.43 -10.61
CA ASP A 56 -14.59 3.31 -9.25
C ASP A 56 -13.21 2.61 -9.28
N ALA A 57 -12.19 3.24 -8.69
CA ALA A 57 -10.83 2.67 -8.65
C ALA A 57 -10.68 1.49 -7.68
N VAL A 58 -11.60 1.30 -6.73
CA VAL A 58 -11.58 0.23 -5.73
C VAL A 58 -12.43 -0.96 -6.18
N THR A 59 -13.66 -0.71 -6.65
CA THR A 59 -14.59 -1.79 -7.05
C THR A 59 -14.60 -2.10 -8.54
N GLY A 60 -13.99 -1.26 -9.38
CA GLY A 60 -13.99 -1.38 -10.84
C GLY A 60 -15.36 -1.13 -11.50
N ALA A 61 -16.39 -0.77 -10.71
CA ALA A 61 -17.74 -0.50 -11.18
C ALA A 61 -17.81 0.79 -12.02
N MET A 62 -18.72 0.83 -13.00
CA MET A 62 -18.97 2.04 -13.79
C MET A 62 -19.70 3.09 -12.95
N LEU A 63 -19.12 4.29 -12.83
CA LEU A 63 -19.69 5.39 -12.05
C LEU A 63 -20.90 6.03 -12.75
N SER A 64 -21.66 6.86 -12.05
CA SER A 64 -22.76 7.64 -12.63
C SER A 64 -22.84 9.03 -12.01
N GLY A 65 -23.43 10.01 -12.72
CA GLY A 65 -23.39 11.42 -12.31
C GLY A 65 -22.05 12.12 -12.57
N VAL A 66 -21.10 11.40 -13.20
CA VAL A 66 -19.73 11.88 -13.44
C VAL A 66 -19.71 13.04 -14.42
N THR A 67 -19.03 14.11 -14.06
CA THR A 67 -18.77 15.26 -14.92
C THR A 67 -17.36 15.17 -15.51
N VAL A 68 -17.28 15.22 -16.84
CA VAL A 68 -16.02 15.18 -17.59
C VAL A 68 -15.73 16.55 -18.17
N ARG A 69 -14.47 16.97 -18.07
CA ARG A 69 -13.90 18.23 -18.58
C ARG A 69 -12.75 17.91 -19.54
N VAL A 70 -12.64 18.57 -20.71
CA VAL A 70 -11.53 18.34 -21.66
C VAL A 70 -10.97 19.64 -22.25
N ARG A 71 -9.64 19.77 -22.34
CA ARG A 71 -8.92 20.94 -22.89
C ARG A 71 -7.72 20.53 -23.75
N ARG A 72 -7.56 21.14 -24.92
CA ARG A 72 -6.39 20.95 -25.81
C ARG A 72 -5.08 21.48 -25.18
N ARG A 73 -3.94 20.86 -25.52
CA ARG A 73 -2.58 21.33 -25.24
C ARG A 73 -1.85 21.64 -26.58
N PRO A 74 -0.88 22.57 -26.64
CA PRO A 74 -0.64 23.66 -25.68
C PRO A 74 -1.80 24.68 -25.68
N ARG A 75 -1.83 25.59 -24.70
CA ARG A 75 -2.90 26.59 -24.55
C ARG A 75 -2.79 27.67 -25.65
N SER A 76 -3.68 27.64 -26.63
CA SER A 76 -3.90 28.77 -27.55
C SER A 76 -4.54 29.95 -26.81
N ALA A 77 -4.14 31.18 -27.15
CA ALA A 77 -4.63 32.39 -26.48
C ALA A 77 -6.11 32.71 -26.75
N ASN A 78 -6.69 32.16 -27.83
CA ASN A 78 -8.03 32.52 -28.33
C ASN A 78 -9.04 31.35 -28.42
N GLN A 79 -8.79 30.20 -27.79
CA GLN A 79 -9.80 29.13 -27.72
C GLN A 79 -10.58 29.19 -26.38
N PRO A 80 -11.91 29.02 -26.38
CA PRO A 80 -12.71 28.99 -25.16
C PRO A 80 -12.40 27.77 -24.30
N GLU A 81 -12.68 27.87 -23.00
CA GLU A 81 -12.36 26.82 -22.04
C GLU A 81 -13.35 25.65 -22.09
N THR A 82 -12.79 24.45 -21.92
CA THR A 82 -13.41 23.25 -21.35
C THR A 82 -14.86 22.93 -21.75
N GLN A 83 -15.05 21.96 -22.66
CA GLN A 83 -16.34 21.26 -22.69
C GLN A 83 -16.51 20.47 -21.38
N THR A 84 -17.55 20.81 -20.63
CA THR A 84 -17.98 20.13 -19.41
C THR A 84 -19.25 19.33 -19.71
N LYS A 85 -19.29 18.04 -19.38
CA LYS A 85 -20.44 17.18 -19.66
C LYS A 85 -20.64 16.09 -18.61
N THR A 86 -21.84 16.05 -18.03
CA THR A 86 -22.24 15.05 -17.03
C THR A 86 -22.86 13.82 -17.68
N ALA A 87 -22.49 12.62 -17.23
CA ALA A 87 -22.93 11.34 -17.76
C ALA A 87 -23.75 10.53 -16.74
N SER A 88 -24.99 10.17 -17.11
CA SER A 88 -25.87 9.32 -16.31
C SER A 88 -25.54 7.83 -16.38
N THR A 89 -24.64 7.41 -17.26
CA THR A 89 -24.29 5.99 -17.52
C THR A 89 -22.77 5.75 -17.59
N GLY A 90 -21.98 6.54 -16.87
CA GLY A 90 -20.54 6.32 -16.70
C GLY A 90 -19.63 6.59 -17.89
N CYS A 91 -20.16 7.02 -19.04
CA CYS A 91 -19.37 7.45 -20.19
C CYS A 91 -19.91 8.77 -20.77
N ALA A 92 -19.05 9.79 -20.89
CA ALA A 92 -19.35 11.08 -21.48
C ALA A 92 -18.79 11.17 -22.92
N GLN A 93 -19.65 11.52 -23.88
CA GLN A 93 -19.24 11.86 -25.25
C GLN A 93 -18.86 13.35 -25.33
N VAL A 94 -17.57 13.69 -25.37
CA VAL A 94 -17.06 15.07 -25.36
C VAL A 94 -16.44 15.41 -26.71
N SER A 95 -16.41 16.68 -27.11
CA SER A 95 -15.61 17.11 -28.27
C SER A 95 -14.68 18.30 -28.00
N VAL A 96 -13.61 18.40 -28.80
CA VAL A 96 -12.56 19.42 -28.65
C VAL A 96 -12.35 20.14 -29.98
N ALA A 97 -12.36 21.47 -29.95
CA ALA A 97 -12.15 22.30 -31.13
C ALA A 97 -10.68 22.27 -31.58
N VAL A 98 -10.45 21.99 -32.86
CA VAL A 98 -9.13 21.95 -33.49
C VAL A 98 -9.11 22.81 -34.75
N ASN A 99 -8.02 23.57 -34.91
CA ASN A 99 -7.74 24.26 -36.16
C ASN A 99 -7.20 23.23 -37.16
N VAL A 100 -8.05 22.76 -38.07
CA VAL A 100 -7.64 21.89 -39.17
C VAL A 100 -6.99 22.75 -40.25
N GLY A 101 -5.86 22.31 -40.80
CA GLY A 101 -5.30 22.91 -42.01
C GLY A 101 -6.24 22.64 -43.20
N ALA A 102 -6.52 23.66 -44.01
CA ALA A 102 -7.48 23.55 -45.10
C ALA A 102 -6.93 22.79 -46.33
N ASP A 103 -6.77 21.47 -46.20
CA ASP A 103 -6.48 20.54 -47.31
C ASP A 103 -7.10 19.12 -47.15
N ASP A 104 -7.63 18.75 -45.97
CA ASP A 104 -8.31 17.45 -45.76
C ASP A 104 -9.83 17.62 -45.52
N ALA A 105 -10.60 17.68 -46.61
CA ALA A 105 -12.02 17.34 -46.59
C ALA A 105 -12.16 15.83 -46.88
N PRO A 106 -12.80 15.01 -46.01
CA PRO A 106 -12.96 13.59 -46.28
C PRO A 106 -13.88 13.39 -47.49
N ASP A 107 -13.33 12.77 -48.53
CA ASP A 107 -13.96 12.64 -49.85
C ASP A 107 -15.27 11.84 -49.74
N LEU A 108 -16.39 12.54 -49.82
CA LEU A 108 -17.72 11.92 -49.71
C LEU A 108 -17.95 11.02 -50.93
N PRO A 109 -18.41 9.77 -50.75
CA PRO A 109 -18.44 8.80 -51.84
C PRO A 109 -19.30 9.29 -53.01
N ASP A 110 -18.72 9.29 -54.20
CA ASP A 110 -19.32 9.76 -55.46
C ASP A 110 -20.54 8.94 -55.91
N ALA A 111 -20.54 7.65 -55.59
CA ALA A 111 -21.48 6.67 -56.13
C ALA A 111 -21.83 5.56 -55.12
N PHE A 112 -23.00 4.97 -55.32
CA PHE A 112 -23.48 3.84 -54.53
C PHE A 112 -22.76 2.55 -54.95
N ARG A 113 -21.82 2.09 -54.13
CA ARG A 113 -20.94 0.95 -54.44
C ARG A 113 -20.80 0.00 -53.24
N VAL A 114 -20.92 -1.30 -53.49
CA VAL A 114 -20.53 -2.36 -52.55
C VAL A 114 -19.01 -2.60 -52.64
N ARG A 115 -18.36 -2.86 -51.51
CA ARG A 115 -16.98 -3.39 -51.43
C ARG A 115 -17.00 -4.90 -51.18
N GLU A 116 -15.84 -5.55 -51.28
CA GLU A 116 -15.75 -6.99 -51.06
C GLU A 116 -16.15 -7.38 -49.63
N PRO A 117 -17.03 -8.39 -49.44
CA PRO A 117 -17.38 -8.89 -48.12
C PRO A 117 -16.21 -9.60 -47.45
N TYR A 118 -16.11 -9.51 -46.12
CA TYR A 118 -15.08 -10.22 -45.34
C TYR A 118 -15.60 -10.81 -44.02
N PRO A 119 -15.10 -11.98 -43.56
CA PRO A 119 -14.34 -12.96 -44.35
C PRO A 119 -15.21 -13.56 -45.47
N ASN A 120 -14.60 -13.99 -46.57
CA ASN A 120 -15.32 -14.56 -47.71
C ASN A 120 -14.39 -15.52 -48.47
N PRO A 121 -14.46 -16.86 -48.26
CA PRO A 121 -15.55 -17.58 -47.59
C PRO A 121 -15.74 -17.31 -46.10
N ALA A 122 -16.97 -17.51 -45.62
CA ALA A 122 -17.40 -17.33 -44.24
C ALA A 122 -18.03 -18.61 -43.67
N ALA A 123 -17.80 -18.88 -42.38
CA ALA A 123 -18.40 -20.03 -41.69
C ALA A 123 -19.80 -19.73 -41.14
N SER A 124 -19.97 -18.60 -40.42
CA SER A 124 -21.24 -18.22 -39.78
C SER A 124 -21.59 -16.72 -39.86
N ARG A 125 -20.60 -15.82 -39.94
CA ARG A 125 -20.83 -14.36 -40.08
C ARG A 125 -19.94 -13.76 -41.17
N VAL A 126 -20.44 -12.71 -41.82
CA VAL A 126 -19.72 -11.92 -42.83
C VAL A 126 -20.15 -10.46 -42.80
N VAL A 127 -19.20 -9.55 -42.97
CA VAL A 127 -19.43 -8.10 -43.06
C VAL A 127 -19.42 -7.68 -44.52
N VAL A 128 -20.40 -6.87 -44.93
CA VAL A 128 -20.50 -6.27 -46.27
C VAL A 128 -20.38 -4.74 -46.16
N PRO A 129 -19.22 -4.15 -46.50
CA PRO A 129 -19.08 -2.69 -46.55
C PRO A 129 -19.66 -2.11 -47.84
N PHE A 130 -20.26 -0.92 -47.77
CA PHE A 130 -20.80 -0.21 -48.92
C PHE A 130 -20.82 1.31 -48.72
N ALA A 131 -20.91 2.04 -49.82
CA ALA A 131 -20.91 3.49 -49.87
C ALA A 131 -22.30 4.04 -50.25
N VAL A 132 -22.70 5.13 -49.60
CA VAL A 132 -23.99 5.81 -49.79
C VAL A 132 -23.69 7.28 -50.17
N PRO A 133 -23.93 7.71 -51.43
CA PRO A 133 -23.51 9.04 -51.91
C PRO A 133 -24.46 10.18 -51.50
N ALA A 134 -25.69 9.87 -51.13
CA ALA A 134 -26.68 10.82 -50.63
C ALA A 134 -27.63 10.10 -49.66
N SER A 135 -28.21 10.82 -48.69
CA SER A 135 -29.09 10.20 -47.70
C SER A 135 -30.36 9.63 -48.34
N GLN A 136 -30.56 8.32 -48.21
CA GLN A 136 -31.58 7.58 -48.94
C GLN A 136 -32.00 6.30 -48.22
N GLU A 137 -33.12 5.72 -48.64
CA GLU A 137 -33.50 4.35 -48.31
C GLU A 137 -32.56 3.34 -49.00
N VAL A 138 -32.06 2.38 -48.25
CA VAL A 138 -31.23 1.28 -48.75
C VAL A 138 -31.88 -0.06 -48.38
N THR A 139 -32.06 -0.93 -49.36
CA THR A 139 -32.55 -2.31 -49.21
C THR A 139 -31.40 -3.30 -49.44
N PHE A 140 -31.31 -4.34 -48.60
CA PHE A 140 -30.49 -5.53 -48.79
C PHE A 140 -31.37 -6.78 -48.94
N ALA A 141 -30.98 -7.71 -49.84
CA ALA A 141 -31.55 -9.06 -49.93
C ALA A 141 -30.48 -10.09 -50.36
N LEU A 142 -30.61 -11.33 -49.86
CA LEU A 142 -29.71 -12.46 -50.11
C LEU A 142 -30.42 -13.60 -50.86
N TYR A 143 -29.75 -14.16 -51.87
CA TYR A 143 -30.28 -15.14 -52.81
C TYR A 143 -29.36 -16.35 -52.99
N ASP A 144 -29.92 -17.51 -53.30
CA ASP A 144 -29.15 -18.68 -53.76
C ASP A 144 -28.78 -18.60 -55.26
N VAL A 145 -28.01 -19.58 -55.75
CA VAL A 145 -27.62 -19.69 -57.17
C VAL A 145 -28.80 -19.91 -58.13
N LEU A 146 -30.00 -20.22 -57.63
CA LEU A 146 -31.24 -20.35 -58.41
C LEU A 146 -32.08 -19.05 -58.39
N GLY A 147 -31.57 -17.98 -57.77
CA GLY A 147 -32.24 -16.69 -57.66
C GLY A 147 -33.37 -16.64 -56.63
N ARG A 148 -33.51 -17.65 -55.78
CA ARG A 148 -34.51 -17.67 -54.69
C ARG A 148 -33.97 -16.87 -53.51
N GLN A 149 -34.78 -16.01 -52.91
CA GLN A 149 -34.38 -15.26 -51.72
C GLN A 149 -34.31 -16.21 -50.51
N VAL A 150 -33.16 -16.26 -49.82
CA VAL A 150 -32.89 -17.21 -48.71
C VAL A 150 -32.67 -16.53 -47.36
N GLY A 151 -32.53 -15.21 -47.33
CA GLY A 151 -32.44 -14.42 -46.09
C GLY A 151 -33.57 -13.39 -45.95
N PRO A 152 -33.73 -12.77 -44.77
CA PRO A 152 -34.66 -11.66 -44.59
C PRO A 152 -34.25 -10.48 -45.48
N ARG A 153 -35.26 -9.72 -45.95
CA ARG A 153 -35.02 -8.43 -46.59
C ARG A 153 -34.81 -7.38 -45.50
N TRP A 154 -33.63 -6.77 -45.48
CA TRP A 154 -33.32 -5.65 -44.59
C TRP A 154 -33.53 -4.34 -45.36
N GLN A 155 -34.01 -3.30 -44.68
CA GLN A 155 -34.26 -2.00 -45.28
C GLN A 155 -34.19 -0.89 -44.22
N GLN A 156 -33.44 0.18 -44.49
CA GLN A 156 -33.28 1.32 -43.59
C GLN A 156 -32.88 2.60 -44.35
N ARG A 157 -33.27 3.77 -43.83
CA ARG A 157 -32.74 5.05 -44.29
C ARG A 157 -31.35 5.30 -43.70
N LEU A 158 -30.39 5.64 -44.56
CA LEU A 158 -29.01 5.94 -44.17
C LEU A 158 -28.62 7.37 -44.55
N PRO A 159 -27.69 8.02 -43.81
CA PRO A 159 -27.02 9.24 -44.24
C PRO A 159 -25.98 8.96 -45.35
N VAL A 160 -25.48 10.03 -45.98
CA VAL A 160 -24.27 9.95 -46.83
C VAL A 160 -23.08 9.42 -46.01
N GLY A 161 -22.23 8.58 -46.63
CA GLY A 161 -21.03 8.03 -45.98
C GLY A 161 -20.76 6.56 -46.30
N LEU A 162 -19.87 5.94 -45.52
CA LEU A 162 -19.55 4.52 -45.57
C LEU A 162 -20.29 3.76 -44.47
N HIS A 163 -20.82 2.59 -44.80
CA HIS A 163 -21.68 1.77 -43.95
C HIS A 163 -21.29 0.29 -44.05
N ALA A 164 -21.65 -0.52 -43.05
CA ALA A 164 -21.47 -1.96 -43.07
C ALA A 164 -22.76 -2.70 -42.69
N LEU A 165 -22.97 -3.88 -43.28
CA LEU A 165 -23.96 -4.85 -42.83
C LEU A 165 -23.24 -6.09 -42.31
N GLU A 166 -23.46 -6.46 -41.06
CA GLU A 166 -23.16 -7.82 -40.60
C GLU A 166 -24.31 -8.75 -41.00
N ILE A 167 -23.94 -9.89 -41.58
CA ILE A 167 -24.86 -10.94 -42.05
C ILE A 167 -24.47 -12.24 -41.36
N THR A 168 -25.40 -12.82 -40.60
CA THR A 168 -25.28 -14.21 -40.15
C THR A 168 -25.80 -15.16 -41.22
N LEU A 169 -25.14 -16.31 -41.36
CA LEU A 169 -25.36 -17.32 -42.40
C LEU A 169 -25.84 -18.66 -41.81
N ASP A 170 -26.35 -18.67 -40.58
CA ASP A 170 -26.93 -19.87 -39.96
C ASP A 170 -28.26 -20.25 -40.62
N GLY A 171 -28.56 -21.54 -40.72
CA GLY A 171 -29.70 -22.06 -41.49
C GLY A 171 -29.51 -22.03 -43.02
N LEU A 172 -28.29 -21.85 -43.52
CA LEU A 172 -27.92 -21.99 -44.93
C LEU A 172 -26.99 -23.19 -45.14
N ALA A 173 -27.11 -23.85 -46.30
CA ALA A 173 -26.16 -24.86 -46.74
C ALA A 173 -24.84 -24.22 -47.20
N ASP A 174 -23.73 -24.96 -47.14
CA ASP A 174 -22.45 -24.50 -47.72
C ASP A 174 -22.55 -24.39 -49.25
N GLY A 175 -21.95 -23.34 -49.81
CA GLY A 175 -22.12 -22.99 -51.22
C GLY A 175 -22.02 -21.49 -51.50
N VAL A 176 -22.37 -21.10 -52.73
CA VAL A 176 -22.31 -19.71 -53.21
C VAL A 176 -23.67 -19.03 -53.08
N TYR A 177 -23.67 -17.80 -52.59
CA TYR A 177 -24.83 -16.93 -52.48
C TYR A 177 -24.57 -15.60 -53.17
N LEU A 178 -25.62 -14.95 -53.66
CA LEU A 178 -25.57 -13.63 -54.26
C LEU A 178 -26.41 -12.67 -53.43
N PHE A 179 -25.91 -11.47 -53.18
CA PHE A 179 -26.70 -10.43 -52.50
C PHE A 179 -26.86 -9.20 -53.39
N ARG A 180 -27.92 -8.44 -53.12
CA ARG A 180 -28.25 -7.20 -53.79
C ARG A 180 -28.47 -6.10 -52.76
N LEU A 181 -27.73 -5.02 -52.91
CA LEU A 181 -27.97 -3.73 -52.25
C LEU A 181 -28.59 -2.77 -53.28
N ALA A 182 -29.63 -2.04 -52.88
CA ALA A 182 -30.36 -1.14 -53.77
C ALA A 182 -30.90 0.09 -53.03
N GLY A 183 -30.71 1.26 -53.62
CA GLY A 183 -31.32 2.52 -53.20
C GLY A 183 -31.62 3.42 -54.41
N PRO A 184 -32.27 4.58 -54.22
CA PRO A 184 -32.56 5.55 -55.28
C PRO A 184 -31.37 5.93 -56.18
N SER A 185 -30.16 6.01 -55.63
CA SER A 185 -28.92 6.37 -56.38
C SER A 185 -28.15 5.18 -56.98
N GLY A 186 -28.64 3.94 -56.87
CA GLY A 186 -27.97 2.81 -57.51
C GLY A 186 -28.39 1.43 -57.02
N VAL A 187 -27.97 0.42 -57.78
CA VAL A 187 -28.06 -1.00 -57.42
C VAL A 187 -26.67 -1.61 -57.55
N SER A 188 -26.25 -2.37 -56.55
CA SER A 188 -24.96 -3.04 -56.50
C SER A 188 -25.14 -4.46 -55.96
N THR A 189 -24.35 -5.41 -56.46
CA THR A 189 -24.49 -6.85 -56.16
C THR A 189 -23.13 -7.46 -55.86
N GLY A 190 -23.08 -8.36 -54.89
CA GLY A 190 -21.85 -9.08 -54.53
C GLY A 190 -22.08 -10.58 -54.34
N ARG A 191 -20.98 -11.31 -54.24
CA ARG A 191 -20.94 -12.77 -54.04
C ARG A 191 -20.45 -13.10 -52.63
N LEU A 192 -21.16 -13.99 -51.96
CA LEU A 192 -20.78 -14.61 -50.70
C LEU A 192 -20.52 -16.10 -50.92
N VAL A 193 -19.58 -16.67 -50.17
CA VAL A 193 -19.32 -18.11 -50.14
C VAL A 193 -19.43 -18.58 -48.69
N ARG A 194 -20.33 -19.53 -48.42
CA ARG A 194 -20.48 -20.16 -47.11
C ARG A 194 -19.70 -21.47 -47.05
N SER A 195 -18.92 -21.66 -46.00
CA SER A 195 -18.10 -22.85 -45.75
C SER A 195 -17.90 -23.04 -44.25
N GLY A 196 -18.71 -23.88 -43.61
CA GLY A 196 -18.61 -24.13 -42.16
C GLY A 196 -19.51 -25.23 -41.58
N GLY A 197 -20.18 -26.04 -42.41
CA GLY A 197 -21.20 -26.99 -41.99
C GLY A 197 -22.53 -26.32 -41.62
N GLU A 198 -23.64 -27.02 -41.82
CA GLU A 198 -24.97 -26.48 -41.54
C GLU A 198 -25.17 -26.29 -40.01
N ARG A 199 -25.54 -25.07 -39.62
CA ARG A 199 -25.84 -24.70 -38.22
C ARG A 199 -27.32 -24.34 -38.09
N ALA A 200 -27.96 -24.80 -37.03
CA ALA A 200 -29.35 -24.48 -36.74
C ALA A 200 -29.52 -22.98 -36.46
N GLY A 201 -30.39 -22.32 -37.23
CA GLY A 201 -30.63 -20.88 -37.12
C GLY A 201 -31.45 -20.35 -38.30
N ARG A 202 -31.39 -19.04 -38.52
CA ARG A 202 -31.86 -18.36 -39.73
C ARG A 202 -30.92 -17.20 -40.04
N PRO A 203 -30.72 -16.81 -41.31
CA PRO A 203 -29.93 -15.64 -41.63
C PRO A 203 -30.54 -14.38 -41.01
N ALA A 204 -29.71 -13.52 -40.45
CA ALA A 204 -30.10 -12.20 -39.99
C ALA A 204 -29.12 -11.15 -40.54
N VAL A 205 -29.62 -9.93 -40.74
CA VAL A 205 -28.86 -8.81 -41.27
C VAL A 205 -29.00 -7.65 -40.30
N ARG A 206 -27.87 -7.09 -39.86
CA ARG A 206 -27.82 -5.94 -38.95
C ARG A 206 -26.93 -4.86 -39.56
N LEU A 207 -27.34 -3.60 -39.41
CA LEU A 207 -26.46 -2.47 -39.69
C LEU A 207 -25.40 -2.40 -38.59
N THR A 208 -24.13 -2.48 -38.98
CA THR A 208 -23.00 -2.18 -38.12
C THR A 208 -22.43 -0.83 -38.51
N THR A 209 -22.32 0.08 -37.55
CA THR A 209 -21.59 1.33 -37.73
C THR A 209 -20.10 1.02 -37.80
N PHE A 210 -19.33 1.80 -38.58
CA PHE A 210 -17.88 1.60 -38.72
C PHE A 210 -17.05 1.98 -37.47
N ALA A 211 -17.70 2.07 -36.30
CA ALA A 211 -17.15 2.59 -35.06
C ALA A 211 -16.35 1.56 -34.23
N GLU A 212 -16.39 0.26 -34.55
CA GLU A 212 -15.86 -0.79 -33.63
C GLU A 212 -14.72 -1.66 -34.20
N GLU A 213 -14.54 -1.80 -35.53
CA GLU A 213 -13.43 -2.60 -36.12
C GLU A 213 -12.64 -1.90 -37.25
N GLY A 214 -12.87 -0.61 -37.52
CA GLY A 214 -12.33 0.07 -38.72
C GLY A 214 -10.82 0.38 -38.73
N ALA A 215 -10.19 0.49 -37.56
CA ALA A 215 -8.87 1.14 -37.41
C ALA A 215 -7.64 0.30 -37.85
N ARG A 216 -7.80 -0.99 -38.21
CA ARG A 216 -6.66 -1.90 -38.51
C ARG A 216 -6.47 -2.29 -39.98
N ALA A 217 -7.31 -1.80 -40.90
CA ALA A 217 -7.26 -2.17 -42.32
C ALA A 217 -6.93 -1.02 -43.28
N ALA A 218 -6.52 0.15 -42.77
CA ALA A 218 -6.19 1.35 -43.56
C ALA A 218 -4.77 1.88 -43.28
N ALA A 219 -3.82 0.99 -43.02
CA ALA A 219 -2.41 1.33 -42.75
C ALA A 219 -1.71 1.92 -44.00
N GLY A 220 -1.83 3.25 -44.18
CA GLY A 220 -1.26 3.97 -45.32
C GLY A 220 -1.14 5.49 -45.16
N LYS A 221 -1.65 6.06 -44.07
CA LYS A 221 -1.38 7.44 -43.61
C LYS A 221 -1.16 7.40 -42.09
N THR A 222 -0.31 8.28 -41.57
CA THR A 222 -0.13 8.48 -40.12
C THR A 222 -1.42 9.02 -39.51
N ALA A 223 -1.97 8.34 -38.51
CA ALA A 223 -3.04 8.91 -37.70
C ALA A 223 -2.54 10.19 -37.01
N GLN A 224 -3.34 11.25 -37.08
CA GLN A 224 -3.00 12.51 -36.41
C GLN A 224 -3.52 12.43 -34.98
N THR A 225 -2.61 12.31 -34.02
CA THR A 225 -2.94 12.40 -32.60
C THR A 225 -2.99 13.86 -32.14
N PHE A 226 -3.79 14.13 -31.13
CA PHE A 226 -4.02 15.48 -30.62
C PHE A 226 -3.84 15.50 -29.09
N PRO A 227 -2.85 16.24 -28.56
CA PRO A 227 -2.62 16.30 -27.12
C PRO A 227 -3.73 17.09 -26.41
N VAL A 228 -4.36 16.43 -25.45
CA VAL A 228 -5.42 16.96 -24.59
C VAL A 228 -5.09 16.69 -23.12
N ARG A 229 -5.68 17.49 -22.23
CA ARG A 229 -5.90 17.10 -20.83
C ARG A 229 -7.38 16.80 -20.64
N VAL A 230 -7.66 15.63 -20.09
CA VAL A 230 -8.98 15.20 -19.62
C VAL A 230 -8.99 15.33 -18.10
N TRP A 231 -10.10 15.77 -17.53
CA TRP A 231 -10.42 15.62 -16.11
C TRP A 231 -11.77 14.93 -15.97
N ALA A 232 -11.94 14.18 -14.89
CA ALA A 232 -13.25 13.66 -14.48
C ALA A 232 -13.44 13.83 -12.97
N GLU A 233 -14.66 14.19 -12.57
CA GLU A 233 -15.10 14.41 -11.19
C GLU A 233 -16.48 13.74 -10.98
N ALA A 234 -16.76 13.24 -9.78
CA ALA A 234 -18.11 12.77 -9.44
C ALA A 234 -18.41 13.07 -7.97
N GLU A 235 -19.70 13.12 -7.61
CA GLU A 235 -20.10 13.25 -6.21
C GLU A 235 -19.59 12.03 -5.41
N GLY A 236 -18.78 12.27 -4.39
CA GLY A 236 -18.06 11.22 -3.67
C GLY A 236 -16.79 10.68 -4.33
N TYR A 237 -16.24 11.32 -5.39
CA TYR A 237 -14.98 10.89 -6.05
C TYR A 237 -13.98 12.02 -6.32
N ARG A 238 -12.69 11.77 -6.06
CA ARG A 238 -11.58 12.72 -6.27
C ARG A 238 -11.41 13.03 -7.76
N GLU A 239 -11.08 14.29 -8.08
CA GLU A 239 -10.85 14.73 -9.46
C GLU A 239 -9.59 14.08 -10.05
N VAL A 240 -9.74 13.31 -11.13
CA VAL A 240 -8.61 12.67 -11.83
C VAL A 240 -8.31 13.41 -13.13
N ALA A 241 -7.06 13.87 -13.27
CA ALA A 241 -6.58 14.64 -14.42
C ALA A 241 -5.48 13.89 -15.18
N LYS A 242 -5.65 13.68 -16.50
CA LYS A 242 -4.69 12.95 -17.35
C LYS A 242 -4.40 13.70 -18.65
N ASP A 243 -3.12 13.90 -18.96
CA ASP A 243 -2.70 14.30 -20.31
C ASP A 243 -2.65 13.06 -21.21
N LEU A 244 -3.19 13.18 -22.43
CA LEU A 244 -3.32 12.09 -23.40
C LEU A 244 -3.15 12.63 -24.83
N ASP A 245 -2.47 11.87 -25.69
CA ASP A 245 -2.51 12.06 -27.14
C ASP A 245 -3.64 11.19 -27.71
N VAL A 246 -4.71 11.80 -28.23
CA VAL A 246 -5.93 11.10 -28.66
C VAL A 246 -6.20 11.25 -30.15
N GLU A 247 -6.79 10.20 -30.75
CA GLU A 247 -7.32 10.21 -32.11
C GLU A 247 -8.82 10.55 -32.11
N ASP A 248 -9.40 10.88 -33.26
CA ASP A 248 -10.85 11.13 -33.39
C ASP A 248 -11.66 9.84 -33.22
N GLY A 249 -12.64 9.88 -32.33
CA GLY A 249 -13.42 8.73 -31.88
C GLY A 249 -12.80 7.93 -30.72
N ALA A 250 -11.66 8.36 -30.14
CA ALA A 250 -10.98 7.62 -29.07
C ALA A 250 -11.89 7.33 -27.85
N VAL A 251 -11.71 6.15 -27.26
CA VAL A 251 -12.35 5.75 -25.99
C VAL A 251 -11.30 5.73 -24.89
N VAL A 252 -11.41 6.66 -23.95
CA VAL A 252 -10.57 6.78 -22.75
C VAL A 252 -11.33 6.22 -21.57
N THR A 253 -10.69 5.45 -20.70
CA THR A 253 -11.21 5.14 -19.36
C THR A 253 -10.34 5.82 -18.31
N LEU A 254 -10.98 6.45 -17.31
CA LEU A 254 -10.33 6.94 -16.10
C LEU A 254 -10.92 6.20 -14.89
N GLU A 255 -10.05 5.72 -14.01
CA GLU A 255 -10.43 5.22 -12.70
C GLU A 255 -10.33 6.37 -11.71
N LEU A 256 -11.41 6.64 -10.98
CA LEU A 256 -11.51 7.70 -9.99
C LEU A 256 -11.49 7.05 -8.60
N PRO A 257 -10.57 7.45 -7.70
CA PRO A 257 -10.68 7.08 -6.30
C PRO A 257 -11.85 7.83 -5.66
N PRO A 258 -12.64 7.21 -4.77
CA PRO A 258 -13.63 7.92 -3.98
C PRO A 258 -12.98 9.04 -3.11
N VAL A 259 -13.75 10.08 -2.77
CA VAL A 259 -13.30 11.19 -1.88
C VAL A 259 -12.98 10.59 -0.52
N ASP A 260 -13.98 9.90 0.03
CA ASP A 260 -13.85 8.88 1.06
C ASP A 260 -12.91 7.80 0.50
N GLY A 261 -11.63 7.80 0.90
CA GLY A 261 -10.69 6.76 0.48
C GLY A 261 -10.89 5.50 1.32
N PRO A 262 -9.86 4.99 2.03
CA PRO A 262 -10.18 4.57 3.39
C PRO A 262 -10.81 5.77 4.14
N PRO A 263 -11.69 5.54 5.12
CA PRO A 263 -12.50 6.62 5.70
C PRO A 263 -11.63 7.74 6.29
N GLU A 264 -12.15 8.98 6.28
CA GLU A 264 -11.54 10.08 7.05
C GLU A 264 -11.48 9.74 8.56
N ASP A 265 -12.30 8.78 9.00
CA ASP A 265 -12.28 8.10 10.31
C ASP A 265 -11.41 6.82 10.37
N LEU A 266 -10.28 6.72 9.63
CA LEU A 266 -9.33 5.61 9.85
C LEU A 266 -8.84 5.59 11.31
N ILE A 267 -9.06 4.48 11.99
CA ILE A 267 -8.71 4.30 13.41
C ILE A 267 -7.32 3.63 13.49
N PRO A 268 -6.32 4.21 14.20
CA PRO A 268 -5.03 3.56 14.43
C PRO A 268 -5.19 2.16 15.05
N LEU A 269 -4.31 1.21 14.71
CA LEU A 269 -4.44 -0.19 15.17
C LEU A 269 -4.56 -0.31 16.70
N ILE A 270 -3.85 0.53 17.45
CA ILE A 270 -3.90 0.56 18.93
C ILE A 270 -5.19 1.16 19.51
N ASP A 271 -5.92 1.95 18.72
CA ASP A 271 -7.16 2.64 19.14
C ASP A 271 -8.42 1.89 18.70
N MET A 272 -8.30 0.95 17.76
CA MET A 272 -9.42 0.14 17.25
C MET A 272 -10.05 -0.75 18.33
N GLY A 273 -9.26 -1.25 19.29
CA GLY A 273 -9.71 -2.31 20.20
C GLY A 273 -10.27 -3.51 19.41
N THR A 274 -11.47 -3.97 19.76
CA THR A 274 -12.15 -5.09 19.08
C THR A 274 -12.90 -4.71 17.80
N ASN A 275 -12.73 -3.49 17.27
CA ASN A 275 -13.28 -3.12 15.96
C ASN A 275 -12.45 -3.74 14.82
N GLN A 276 -13.01 -3.76 13.61
CA GLN A 276 -12.36 -4.33 12.42
C GLN A 276 -12.30 -3.33 11.27
N TYR A 277 -11.13 -3.18 10.66
CA TYR A 277 -10.95 -2.51 9.38
C TYR A 277 -11.72 -3.30 8.30
N LEU A 278 -12.51 -2.58 7.50
CA LEU A 278 -13.41 -3.11 6.46
C LEU A 278 -14.42 -4.18 6.96
N GLY A 279 -14.62 -4.33 8.28
CA GLY A 279 -15.43 -5.40 8.86
C GLY A 279 -14.81 -6.79 8.72
N LEU A 280 -13.50 -6.88 8.47
CA LEU A 280 -12.78 -8.11 8.17
C LEU A 280 -11.51 -8.30 9.01
N PHE A 281 -10.73 -7.22 9.21
CA PHE A 281 -9.41 -7.29 9.84
C PHE A 281 -9.43 -6.58 11.19
N ASP A 282 -9.35 -7.34 12.28
CA ASP A 282 -9.36 -6.81 13.65
C ASP A 282 -8.18 -5.88 13.97
N GLY A 283 -8.38 -5.04 14.99
CA GLY A 283 -7.37 -4.12 15.51
C GLY A 283 -6.30 -4.78 16.38
N GLY A 284 -5.60 -3.96 17.15
CA GLY A 284 -4.44 -4.37 17.93
C GLY A 284 -3.17 -4.50 17.09
N LEU A 285 -2.04 -4.68 17.79
CA LEU A 285 -0.73 -4.97 17.21
C LEU A 285 -0.45 -6.49 17.17
N TYR A 286 -1.12 -7.27 18.02
CA TYR A 286 -0.91 -8.71 18.21
C TYR A 286 -2.23 -9.52 18.17
N GLY A 287 -3.20 -9.04 17.39
CA GLY A 287 -4.44 -9.76 17.10
C GLY A 287 -5.56 -9.53 18.10
N GLN A 288 -6.81 -9.70 17.65
CA GLN A 288 -8.02 -9.66 18.47
C GLN A 288 -8.20 -8.36 19.28
N GLY A 289 -7.54 -7.26 18.89
CA GLY A 289 -7.51 -6.00 19.64
C GLY A 289 -6.38 -5.87 20.67
N LEU A 290 -5.47 -6.84 20.79
CA LEU A 290 -4.34 -6.80 21.72
C LEU A 290 -3.28 -5.77 21.29
N VAL A 291 -3.02 -4.80 22.16
CA VAL A 291 -1.95 -3.79 21.99
C VAL A 291 -0.64 -4.24 22.66
N GLY A 292 -0.73 -4.91 23.81
CA GLY A 292 0.41 -5.53 24.48
C GLY A 292 0.83 -6.84 23.80
N MET A 293 2.11 -7.18 23.91
CA MET A 293 2.69 -8.40 23.37
C MET A 293 2.19 -9.65 24.15
N PRO A 294 1.95 -10.80 23.50
CA PRO A 294 1.66 -12.05 24.20
C PRO A 294 2.82 -12.46 25.11
N ALA A 295 2.51 -12.84 26.36
CA ALA A 295 3.50 -12.96 27.43
C ALA A 295 4.64 -13.96 27.15
N GLU A 296 4.37 -15.09 26.48
CA GLU A 296 5.42 -16.06 26.14
C GLU A 296 6.40 -15.52 25.08
N HIS A 297 5.90 -14.72 24.14
CA HIS A 297 6.72 -14.03 23.12
C HIS A 297 7.51 -12.86 23.73
N GLU A 298 6.93 -12.17 24.71
CA GLU A 298 7.62 -11.14 25.50
C GLU A 298 8.74 -11.75 26.36
N GLU A 299 8.50 -12.86 27.07
CA GLU A 299 9.54 -13.55 27.84
C GLU A 299 10.67 -14.11 26.94
N GLU A 300 10.37 -14.50 25.69
CA GLU A 300 11.41 -14.81 24.68
C GLU A 300 12.22 -13.58 24.29
N GLY A 301 11.57 -12.46 23.96
CA GLY A 301 12.22 -11.21 23.62
C GLY A 301 13.13 -10.70 24.74
N ILE A 302 12.68 -10.78 26.00
CA ILE A 302 13.47 -10.39 27.17
C ILE A 302 14.68 -11.33 27.34
N ARG A 303 14.50 -12.66 27.21
CA ARG A 303 15.62 -13.62 27.26
C ARG A 303 16.64 -13.41 26.14
N ARG A 304 16.22 -12.93 24.97
CA ARG A 304 17.12 -12.55 23.86
C ARG A 304 17.86 -11.25 24.11
N GLY A 305 17.18 -10.24 24.67
CA GLY A 305 17.83 -9.01 25.13
C GLY A 305 18.91 -9.29 26.19
N GLN A 306 18.63 -10.18 27.14
CA GLN A 306 19.58 -10.66 28.14
C GLN A 306 20.78 -11.45 27.56
N ALA A 307 20.68 -11.94 26.32
CA ALA A 307 21.71 -12.72 25.64
C ALA A 307 22.57 -11.89 24.66
N ILE A 308 22.36 -10.57 24.59
CA ILE A 308 23.22 -9.67 23.81
C ILE A 308 24.44 -9.29 24.67
N GLU A 309 25.62 -9.71 24.21
CA GLU A 309 26.92 -9.38 24.77
C GLU A 309 27.86 -8.82 23.68
N PRO A 310 28.97 -8.13 24.04
CA PRO A 310 29.90 -7.58 23.04
C PRO A 310 30.68 -8.66 22.31
N LEU A 311 30.82 -8.49 20.99
CA LEU A 311 31.37 -9.51 20.09
C LEU A 311 32.64 -9.02 19.40
N ASP A 312 33.58 -9.93 19.16
CA ASP A 312 34.70 -9.68 18.24
C ASP A 312 34.23 -9.67 16.78
N VAL A 313 35.12 -9.28 15.85
CA VAL A 313 34.83 -9.26 14.41
C VAL A 313 34.56 -10.65 13.83
N ASP A 314 34.95 -11.71 14.54
CA ASP A 314 34.69 -13.10 14.17
C ASP A 314 33.40 -13.67 14.78
N GLY A 315 32.63 -12.84 15.50
CA GLY A 315 31.31 -13.16 16.06
C GLY A 315 31.34 -13.92 17.39
N ASN A 316 32.49 -13.97 18.07
CA ASN A 316 32.64 -14.60 19.39
C ASN A 316 32.50 -13.55 20.51
N PRO A 317 32.05 -13.92 21.72
CA PRO A 317 32.06 -13.02 22.87
C PRO A 317 33.46 -12.49 23.23
N ASP A 318 33.61 -11.17 23.27
CA ASP A 318 34.81 -10.46 23.71
C ASP A 318 34.39 -9.24 24.56
N PRO A 319 34.78 -9.15 25.85
CA PRO A 319 34.53 -7.97 26.69
C PRO A 319 35.10 -6.64 26.18
N ASN A 320 35.88 -6.62 25.09
CA ASN A 320 36.39 -5.42 24.42
C ASN A 320 35.73 -5.21 23.05
N GLY A 321 34.78 -6.06 22.67
CA GLY A 321 34.11 -6.08 21.39
C GLY A 321 32.95 -5.09 21.28
N HIS A 322 32.18 -5.24 20.20
CA HIS A 322 31.03 -4.41 19.89
C HIS A 322 29.82 -5.25 19.47
N TYR A 323 28.61 -4.69 19.61
CA TYR A 323 27.40 -5.19 18.98
C TYR A 323 26.68 -4.05 18.25
N VAL A 324 26.00 -4.40 17.15
CA VAL A 324 25.45 -3.44 16.20
C VAL A 324 23.93 -3.46 16.21
N LEU A 325 23.34 -2.28 16.44
CA LEU A 325 21.94 -1.96 16.15
C LEU A 325 21.88 -1.26 14.79
N MET A 326 21.04 -1.75 13.87
CA MET A 326 21.03 -1.28 12.49
C MET A 326 19.63 -1.01 11.96
N SER A 327 19.44 0.06 11.18
CA SER A 327 18.22 0.25 10.38
C SER A 327 18.28 -0.57 9.08
N ILE A 328 17.15 -1.10 8.63
CA ILE A 328 16.96 -1.57 7.26
C ILE A 328 15.66 -0.98 6.72
N GLY A 329 15.72 -0.41 5.52
CA GLY A 329 14.59 0.32 4.96
C GLY A 329 14.89 1.21 3.77
N PHE A 330 13.88 1.98 3.40
CA PHE A 330 13.84 2.91 2.27
C PHE A 330 14.22 4.34 2.69
N SER A 331 13.90 5.34 1.86
CA SER A 331 14.28 6.75 2.07
C SER A 331 13.77 7.35 3.39
N ASN A 332 12.52 7.11 3.79
CA ASN A 332 12.00 7.54 5.10
C ASN A 332 12.91 7.01 6.23
N THR A 333 13.21 5.70 6.18
CA THR A 333 14.04 5.01 7.17
C THR A 333 15.47 5.57 7.20
N THR A 334 16.05 5.90 6.04
CA THR A 334 17.35 6.59 5.97
C THR A 334 17.30 7.96 6.66
N GLN A 335 16.28 8.77 6.39
CA GLN A 335 16.11 10.13 6.92
C GLN A 335 15.86 10.13 8.44
N GLU A 336 14.89 9.35 8.91
CA GLU A 336 14.49 9.25 10.31
C GLU A 336 15.62 8.71 11.20
N TRP A 337 16.43 7.78 10.66
CA TRP A 337 17.55 7.20 11.40
C TRP A 337 18.78 8.10 11.41
N CYS A 338 19.15 8.68 10.26
CA CYS A 338 20.28 9.60 10.08
C CYS A 338 20.20 10.30 8.71
N HIS A 339 19.38 11.35 8.58
CA HIS A 339 19.33 12.21 7.39
C HIS A 339 20.75 12.72 7.03
N PRO A 340 21.19 12.53 5.76
CA PRO A 340 22.59 12.70 5.42
C PRO A 340 23.03 14.16 5.24
N SER A 341 24.29 14.42 5.61
CA SER A 341 25.19 15.10 4.67
C SER A 341 26.20 14.14 4.02
N ALA A 342 26.40 12.96 4.63
CA ALA A 342 26.89 11.71 4.06
C ALA A 342 26.36 10.56 4.94
N ASP A 343 26.51 9.30 4.51
CA ASP A 343 26.04 8.09 5.24
C ASP A 343 26.87 7.72 6.50
N LEU A 344 27.63 8.68 7.04
CA LEU A 344 28.52 8.53 8.20
C LEU A 344 28.39 9.74 9.15
N VAL A 345 28.59 9.47 10.44
CA VAL A 345 28.53 10.43 11.58
C VAL A 345 29.31 11.74 11.28
N PRO A 346 28.77 12.93 11.62
CA PRO A 346 27.63 13.18 12.51
C PRO A 346 26.26 13.22 11.82
N CYS A 347 25.33 12.44 12.37
CA CYS A 347 23.90 12.50 12.07
C CYS A 347 23.26 13.75 12.69
N ASN A 348 22.20 14.27 12.07
CA ASN A 348 21.51 15.47 12.55
C ASN A 348 20.81 15.19 13.91
N PRO A 349 20.87 16.12 14.89
CA PRO A 349 20.52 15.85 16.31
C PRO A 349 19.03 15.60 16.59
N TRP A 350 18.17 15.71 15.58
CA TRP A 350 16.75 15.38 15.65
C TRP A 350 16.44 13.98 15.09
N THR A 351 17.36 13.34 14.37
CA THR A 351 17.23 11.95 13.90
C THR A 351 17.46 10.96 15.05
N PHE A 352 17.03 9.70 14.93
CA PHE A 352 17.23 8.69 15.98
C PHE A 352 18.72 8.58 16.40
N THR A 353 19.63 8.41 15.44
CA THR A 353 21.07 8.26 15.73
C THR A 353 21.62 9.53 16.37
N GLY A 354 21.18 10.71 15.92
CA GLY A 354 21.57 11.99 16.52
C GLY A 354 21.09 12.17 17.96
N LYS A 355 19.86 11.75 18.27
CA LYS A 355 19.30 11.76 19.63
C LYS A 355 19.99 10.74 20.53
N ALA A 356 20.16 9.49 20.08
CA ALA A 356 20.78 8.41 20.86
C ALA A 356 22.25 8.67 21.19
N LEU A 357 23.04 9.21 20.25
CA LEU A 357 24.43 9.60 20.52
C LEU A 357 24.53 10.78 21.51
N ALA A 358 23.51 11.64 21.59
CA ALA A 358 23.46 12.77 22.52
C ALA A 358 22.93 12.42 23.92
N ASP A 359 22.05 11.42 24.04
CA ASP A 359 21.48 10.96 25.32
C ASP A 359 22.59 10.38 26.24
N PRO A 360 22.74 10.82 27.50
CA PRO A 360 23.83 10.39 28.37
C PRO A 360 23.68 8.95 28.89
N ASP A 361 22.47 8.40 28.90
CA ASP A 361 22.18 7.07 29.49
C ASP A 361 22.47 5.93 28.49
N VAL A 362 22.43 6.22 27.18
CA VAL A 362 22.64 5.24 26.09
C VAL A 362 24.06 4.65 26.13
N GLU A 363 24.17 3.35 25.87
CA GLU A 363 25.44 2.61 25.83
C GLU A 363 26.34 3.07 24.66
N LYS A 364 27.65 3.21 24.93
CA LYS A 364 28.64 3.88 24.06
C LYS A 364 30.03 3.23 24.07
N GLU A 365 30.27 2.24 24.93
CA GLU A 365 31.51 1.43 24.91
C GLU A 365 31.36 0.26 23.93
N HIS A 366 30.22 -0.42 23.93
CA HIS A 366 29.98 -1.63 23.12
C HIS A 366 28.94 -1.46 21.99
N LEU A 367 27.90 -0.65 22.19
CA LEU A 367 26.85 -0.42 21.20
C LEU A 367 27.35 0.46 20.05
N VAL A 368 27.15 0.00 18.81
CA VAL A 368 27.28 0.84 17.60
C VAL A 368 25.94 0.92 16.86
N ILE A 369 25.53 2.13 16.47
CA ILE A 369 24.30 2.39 15.73
C ILE A 369 24.64 2.68 14.26
N VAL A 370 24.04 1.93 13.33
CA VAL A 370 24.36 1.97 11.89
C VAL A 370 23.11 2.28 11.05
N ASN A 371 23.22 3.21 10.09
CA ASN A 371 22.16 3.48 9.12
C ASN A 371 22.25 2.52 7.92
N GLY A 372 21.73 1.30 8.07
CA GLY A 372 21.75 0.30 7.00
C GLY A 372 20.68 0.56 5.92
N ALA A 373 19.69 1.42 6.17
CA ALA A 373 18.69 1.81 5.17
C ALA A 373 19.31 2.49 3.91
N LYS A 374 18.53 2.56 2.82
CA LYS A 374 18.95 3.17 1.55
C LYS A 374 17.75 3.76 0.81
N GLY A 375 17.88 5.01 0.37
CA GLY A 375 16.86 5.68 -0.45
C GLY A 375 16.62 4.98 -1.79
N SER A 376 15.37 5.00 -2.25
CA SER A 376 14.88 4.35 -3.49
C SER A 376 14.82 2.83 -3.51
N GLU A 377 15.20 2.13 -2.44
CA GLU A 377 14.95 0.69 -2.29
C GLU A 377 13.51 0.44 -1.79
N ALA A 378 12.97 -0.73 -2.10
CA ALA A 378 11.66 -1.20 -1.62
C ALA A 378 11.82 -2.44 -0.74
N ALA A 379 10.73 -3.08 -0.31
CA ALA A 379 10.78 -4.33 0.44
C ALA A 379 11.48 -5.45 -0.36
N GLU A 380 11.21 -5.52 -1.66
CA GLU A 380 11.79 -6.42 -2.67
C GLU A 380 13.30 -6.21 -2.93
N SER A 381 13.97 -5.38 -2.14
CA SER A 381 15.41 -5.09 -2.21
C SER A 381 16.21 -5.72 -1.06
N TRP A 382 15.57 -6.60 -0.28
CA TRP A 382 16.08 -7.15 0.99
C TRP A 382 15.66 -8.62 1.26
N ASP A 383 14.91 -9.26 0.36
CA ASP A 383 14.28 -10.58 0.55
C ASP A 383 15.19 -11.79 0.23
N ASP A 384 16.31 -11.58 -0.48
CA ASP A 384 17.38 -12.58 -0.65
C ASP A 384 18.67 -12.13 0.08
N PRO A 385 19.34 -12.96 0.91
CA PRO A 385 20.58 -12.60 1.60
C PRO A 385 21.78 -12.33 0.66
N ALA A 386 21.67 -12.66 -0.63
CA ALA A 386 22.62 -12.31 -1.67
C ALA A 386 22.40 -10.90 -2.26
N GLU A 387 21.37 -10.16 -1.85
CA GLU A 387 21.07 -8.84 -2.41
C GLU A 387 22.20 -7.82 -2.21
N ALA A 388 22.39 -6.97 -3.23
CA ALA A 388 23.54 -6.07 -3.32
C ALA A 388 23.55 -4.99 -2.22
N ASN A 389 22.41 -4.75 -1.58
CA ASN A 389 22.28 -3.83 -0.46
C ASN A 389 22.96 -4.34 0.82
N TYR A 390 23.01 -5.66 1.04
CA TYR A 390 23.73 -6.26 2.16
C TYR A 390 25.24 -6.16 1.97
N ASP A 391 25.73 -6.40 0.76
CA ASP A 391 27.13 -6.21 0.39
C ASP A 391 27.57 -4.74 0.54
N ARG A 392 26.71 -3.78 0.16
CA ARG A 392 26.94 -2.36 0.46
C ARG A 392 27.03 -2.11 1.97
N ILE A 393 26.13 -2.66 2.80
CA ILE A 393 26.20 -2.49 4.27
C ILE A 393 27.55 -2.96 4.81
N ARG A 394 27.98 -4.17 4.43
CA ARG A 394 29.29 -4.72 4.78
C ARG A 394 30.43 -3.77 4.39
N ASP A 395 30.45 -3.32 3.14
CA ASP A 395 31.62 -2.65 2.55
C ASP A 395 31.68 -1.14 2.82
N THR A 396 30.55 -0.46 3.04
CA THR A 396 30.49 1.01 3.24
C THR A 396 30.14 1.44 4.66
N HIS A 397 29.54 0.57 5.49
CA HIS A 397 29.19 0.92 6.88
C HIS A 397 29.95 0.12 7.93
N LEU A 398 30.00 -1.21 7.81
CA LEU A 398 30.59 -2.06 8.85
C LEU A 398 32.12 -2.11 8.76
N THR A 399 32.66 -2.58 7.62
CA THR A 399 34.10 -2.76 7.41
C THR A 399 34.91 -1.46 7.62
N PRO A 400 34.46 -0.27 7.17
CA PRO A 400 35.20 0.98 7.40
C PRO A 400 35.28 1.40 8.88
N GLN A 401 34.38 0.91 9.73
CA GLN A 401 34.40 1.11 11.19
C GLN A 401 35.13 -0.01 11.95
N GLY A 402 35.68 -0.99 11.23
CA GLY A 402 36.32 -2.17 11.83
C GLY A 402 35.34 -3.23 12.33
N LEU A 403 34.07 -3.17 11.88
CA LEU A 403 32.99 -4.08 12.30
C LEU A 403 32.71 -5.14 11.22
N SER A 404 32.05 -6.23 11.63
CA SER A 404 31.58 -7.29 10.73
C SER A 404 30.08 -7.56 10.84
N GLU A 405 29.52 -8.23 9.84
CA GLU A 405 28.12 -8.67 9.81
C GLU A 405 27.78 -9.64 10.95
N LYS A 406 28.78 -10.30 11.54
CA LYS A 406 28.61 -11.18 12.70
C LYS A 406 28.36 -10.44 14.02
N GLN A 407 28.55 -9.11 14.05
CA GLN A 407 28.31 -8.27 15.23
C GLN A 407 26.91 -7.64 15.21
N VAL A 408 26.10 -7.86 14.16
CA VAL A 408 24.71 -7.38 14.09
C VAL A 408 23.82 -8.27 14.97
N VAL A 409 23.24 -7.67 16.02
CA VAL A 409 22.42 -8.38 17.02
C VAL A 409 20.95 -7.95 17.01
N ALA A 410 20.67 -6.72 16.60
CA ALA A 410 19.33 -6.14 16.56
C ALA A 410 19.14 -5.27 15.31
N ILE A 411 17.97 -5.35 14.68
CA ILE A 411 17.62 -4.55 13.50
C ILE A 411 16.28 -3.84 13.72
N TRP A 412 16.21 -2.56 13.32
CA TRP A 412 14.95 -1.86 13.11
C TRP A 412 14.57 -1.94 11.63
N LEU A 413 13.43 -2.56 11.33
CA LEU A 413 12.96 -2.81 9.97
C LEU A 413 11.75 -1.94 9.64
N LYS A 414 11.89 -1.09 8.62
CA LYS A 414 10.81 -0.30 8.04
C LYS A 414 10.93 -0.28 6.53
N VAL A 415 10.18 -1.17 5.87
CA VAL A 415 10.04 -1.24 4.39
C VAL A 415 8.58 -1.27 3.98
N THR A 416 8.33 -0.85 2.75
CA THR A 416 7.08 -0.96 2.00
C THR A 416 7.42 -1.37 0.56
N THR A 417 6.47 -1.92 -0.20
CA THR A 417 6.69 -2.22 -1.63
C THR A 417 6.70 -0.97 -2.51
N ALA A 418 7.18 -1.10 -3.75
CA ALA A 418 7.23 0.01 -4.70
C ALA A 418 5.89 0.24 -5.42
N ALA A 419 5.42 1.50 -5.41
CA ALA A 419 4.28 1.98 -6.20
C ALA A 419 3.04 1.06 -6.15
N PRO A 420 2.42 0.86 -4.98
CA PRO A 420 1.34 -0.10 -4.77
C PRO A 420 0.08 0.18 -5.59
N LYS A 421 -0.68 -0.87 -5.93
CA LYS A 421 -1.78 -0.75 -6.92
C LYS A 421 -3.13 -1.34 -6.50
N VAL A 422 -3.17 -2.18 -5.46
CA VAL A 422 -4.38 -2.90 -5.06
C VAL A 422 -4.48 -2.89 -3.54
N SER A 423 -5.57 -2.36 -3.00
CA SER A 423 -5.83 -2.29 -1.56
C SER A 423 -6.69 -3.44 -1.05
N LEU A 424 -6.77 -3.60 0.27
CA LEU A 424 -7.69 -4.54 0.89
C LEU A 424 -9.16 -4.19 0.54
N PRO A 425 -10.08 -5.18 0.50
CA PRO A 425 -9.90 -6.58 0.87
C PRO A 425 -9.66 -7.50 -0.34
N ASN A 426 -9.13 -6.97 -1.45
CA ASN A 426 -8.87 -7.74 -2.66
C ASN A 426 -7.83 -8.86 -2.39
N PRO A 427 -8.01 -10.10 -2.87
CA PRO A 427 -6.99 -11.16 -2.74
C PRO A 427 -5.60 -10.76 -3.28
N ASP A 428 -5.54 -9.93 -4.33
CA ASP A 428 -4.29 -9.43 -4.91
C ASP A 428 -3.76 -8.17 -4.19
N ALA A 429 -4.21 -7.86 -2.97
CA ALA A 429 -3.86 -6.64 -2.25
C ALA A 429 -2.41 -6.60 -1.77
N GLU A 430 -1.83 -5.39 -1.81
CA GLU A 430 -0.43 -5.15 -1.47
C GLU A 430 -0.10 -5.53 -0.02
N ALA A 431 -1.06 -5.44 0.90
CA ALA A 431 -0.86 -5.82 2.31
C ALA A 431 -0.54 -7.32 2.48
N TYR A 432 -1.13 -8.20 1.65
CA TYR A 432 -0.80 -9.64 1.66
C TYR A 432 0.58 -9.88 1.04
N ARG A 433 0.84 -9.27 -0.12
CA ARG A 433 2.15 -9.32 -0.79
C ARG A 433 3.28 -8.82 0.12
N LEU A 434 3.04 -7.78 0.91
CA LEU A 434 3.99 -7.24 1.88
C LEU A 434 4.15 -8.16 3.11
N LYS A 435 3.10 -8.90 3.55
CA LYS A 435 3.20 -9.97 4.56
C LYS A 435 4.18 -11.05 4.12
N GLU A 436 4.04 -11.51 2.87
CA GLU A 436 4.91 -12.52 2.24
C GLU A 436 6.38 -12.02 2.19
N ILE A 437 6.60 -10.84 1.61
CA ILE A 437 7.96 -10.27 1.48
C ILE A 437 8.61 -10.01 2.85
N TYR A 438 7.86 -9.55 3.88
CA TYR A 438 8.42 -9.42 5.23
C TYR A 438 8.96 -10.75 5.78
N ALA A 439 8.30 -11.87 5.48
CA ALA A 439 8.74 -13.19 5.94
C ALA A 439 10.04 -13.64 5.23
N ASP A 440 10.18 -13.37 3.93
CA ASP A 440 11.43 -13.62 3.21
C ASP A 440 12.57 -12.71 3.67
N ILE A 441 12.30 -11.43 3.94
CA ILE A 441 13.28 -10.52 4.58
C ILE A 441 13.73 -11.10 5.92
N LEU A 442 12.82 -11.56 6.79
CA LEU A 442 13.20 -12.12 8.10
C LEU A 442 14.13 -13.35 7.95
N ARG A 443 13.88 -14.21 6.95
CA ARG A 443 14.78 -15.33 6.59
C ARG A 443 16.13 -14.85 6.05
N ALA A 444 16.14 -13.88 5.13
CA ALA A 444 17.35 -13.28 4.59
C ALA A 444 18.23 -12.64 5.69
N LEU A 445 17.61 -11.91 6.62
CA LEU A 445 18.29 -11.32 7.77
C LEU A 445 18.91 -12.38 8.68
N LYS A 446 18.23 -13.50 8.94
CA LYS A 446 18.81 -14.59 9.76
C LYS A 446 19.96 -15.31 9.06
N ALA A 447 19.86 -15.47 7.74
CA ALA A 447 20.93 -16.07 6.92
C ALA A 447 22.16 -15.14 6.78
N ARG A 448 21.95 -13.82 6.72
CA ARG A 448 23.02 -12.82 6.56
C ARG A 448 23.72 -12.49 7.89
N TYR A 449 22.97 -12.41 8.98
CA TYR A 449 23.44 -11.93 10.28
C TYR A 449 23.33 -13.05 11.33
N PRO A 450 24.38 -13.87 11.53
CA PRO A 450 24.24 -15.13 12.29
C PRO A 450 23.86 -14.91 13.76
N ASN A 451 24.43 -13.88 14.39
CA ASN A 451 24.17 -13.50 15.78
C ASN A 451 22.93 -12.57 15.95
N LEU A 452 22.15 -12.35 14.89
CA LEU A 452 20.91 -11.57 14.97
C LEU A 452 19.92 -12.25 15.90
N GLN A 453 19.57 -11.55 16.98
CA GLN A 453 18.62 -11.99 17.99
C GLN A 453 17.21 -11.48 17.68
N MET A 454 17.10 -10.19 17.32
CA MET A 454 15.84 -9.41 17.35
C MET A 454 15.64 -8.57 16.08
N VAL A 455 14.41 -8.53 15.58
CA VAL A 455 13.96 -7.53 14.60
C VAL A 455 12.75 -6.78 15.14
N PHE A 456 12.83 -5.45 15.16
CA PHE A 456 11.75 -4.56 15.58
C PHE A 456 11.15 -3.87 14.34
N MET A 457 9.89 -4.15 14.04
CA MET A 457 9.22 -3.68 12.83
C MET A 457 8.39 -2.42 13.08
N SER A 458 8.39 -1.48 12.13
CA SER A 458 7.53 -0.30 12.15
C SER A 458 6.76 -0.14 10.83
N SER A 459 5.51 0.28 10.94
CA SER A 459 4.68 0.71 9.80
C SER A 459 5.26 1.95 9.10
N ARG A 460 4.68 2.31 7.95
CA ARG A 460 4.83 3.67 7.42
C ARG A 460 4.28 4.71 8.42
N ILE A 461 4.74 5.95 8.27
CA ILE A 461 4.00 7.14 8.75
C ILE A 461 2.83 7.44 7.80
N TYR A 462 1.89 8.29 8.22
CA TYR A 462 0.70 8.68 7.46
C TYR A 462 0.98 8.98 5.98
N GLY A 463 0.14 8.46 5.09
CA GLY A 463 0.29 8.60 3.63
C GLY A 463 -0.60 9.66 3.00
N GLY A 464 -1.54 10.26 3.74
CA GLY A 464 -2.66 11.01 3.14
C GLY A 464 -2.24 12.23 2.35
N TYR A 465 -1.16 12.90 2.77
CA TYR A 465 -0.61 14.05 2.03
C TYR A 465 0.00 13.64 0.69
N GLY A 466 0.49 12.40 0.54
CA GLY A 466 0.89 11.85 -0.75
C GLY A 466 -0.30 11.69 -1.72
N ASN A 467 -1.50 11.39 -1.19
CA ASN A 467 -2.73 11.39 -2.01
C ASN A 467 -3.14 12.80 -2.46
N GLU A 468 -2.83 13.84 -1.68
CA GLU A 468 -3.15 15.24 -2.01
C GLU A 468 -2.21 15.78 -3.10
N GLU A 469 -0.91 15.52 -3.00
CA GLU A 469 0.08 15.94 -4.00
C GLU A 469 0.08 15.05 -5.28
N GLY A 470 -0.66 13.93 -5.26
CA GLY A 470 -0.76 12.98 -6.37
C GLY A 470 0.49 12.10 -6.55
N VAL A 471 1.16 11.78 -5.45
CA VAL A 471 2.47 11.09 -5.42
C VAL A 471 2.30 9.60 -5.11
N ASP A 472 2.61 8.77 -6.12
CA ASP A 472 2.49 7.29 -6.10
C ASP A 472 3.66 6.61 -5.37
N LEU A 473 4.02 7.12 -4.19
CA LEU A 473 5.10 6.60 -3.32
C LEU A 473 4.50 6.00 -2.04
N HIS A 474 3.59 5.04 -2.25
CA HIS A 474 2.88 4.31 -1.19
C HIS A 474 2.03 5.23 -0.26
N PRO A 475 1.03 5.95 -0.81
CA PRO A 475 0.10 6.81 -0.07
C PRO A 475 -1.00 5.99 0.66
N GLU A 476 -2.07 6.61 1.17
CA GLU A 476 -3.22 5.85 1.72
C GLU A 476 -4.05 5.16 0.61
N PRO A 477 -4.70 4.01 0.86
CA PRO A 477 -4.74 3.25 2.13
C PRO A 477 -3.48 2.45 2.43
N TYR A 478 -2.56 2.31 1.47
CA TYR A 478 -1.42 1.41 1.59
C TYR A 478 -0.54 1.74 2.81
N ALA A 479 -0.33 3.03 3.10
CA ALA A 479 0.40 3.49 4.29
C ALA A 479 -0.20 2.94 5.59
N TYR A 480 -1.51 3.02 5.80
CA TYR A 480 -2.23 2.36 6.89
C TYR A 480 -2.14 0.83 6.82
N GLU A 481 -2.41 0.24 5.66
CA GLU A 481 -2.45 -1.21 5.44
C GLU A 481 -1.07 -1.89 5.63
N SER A 482 0.04 -1.16 5.52
CA SER A 482 1.37 -1.65 5.91
C SER A 482 1.44 -2.04 7.39
N GLY A 483 0.64 -1.41 8.25
CA GLY A 483 0.53 -1.80 9.65
C GLY A 483 -0.13 -3.18 9.84
N LEU A 484 -1.08 -3.54 8.97
CA LEU A 484 -1.69 -4.87 8.97
C LEU A 484 -0.70 -5.94 8.47
N ALA A 485 0.10 -5.63 7.45
CA ALA A 485 1.16 -6.53 6.98
C ALA A 485 2.21 -6.83 8.07
N VAL A 486 2.62 -5.82 8.86
CA VAL A 486 3.52 -6.01 10.02
C VAL A 486 2.85 -6.82 11.14
N LYS A 487 1.57 -6.54 11.45
CA LYS A 487 0.78 -7.33 12.41
C LYS A 487 0.78 -8.82 12.03
N TRP A 488 0.39 -9.13 10.79
CA TRP A 488 0.18 -10.52 10.35
C TRP A 488 1.46 -11.36 10.29
N VAL A 489 2.63 -10.78 9.96
CA VAL A 489 3.89 -11.55 9.96
C VAL A 489 4.40 -11.82 11.38
N ILE A 490 4.12 -10.93 12.33
CA ILE A 490 4.41 -11.15 13.77
C ILE A 490 3.47 -12.22 14.34
N GLU A 491 2.18 -12.17 14.01
CA GLU A 491 1.20 -13.20 14.37
C GLU A 491 1.56 -14.57 13.80
N ALA A 492 2.00 -14.65 12.54
CA ALA A 492 2.44 -15.90 11.93
C ALA A 492 3.60 -16.55 12.70
N GLN A 493 4.61 -15.77 13.14
CA GLN A 493 5.67 -16.30 13.99
C GLN A 493 5.13 -16.75 15.36
N ILE A 494 4.28 -15.95 16.02
CA ILE A 494 3.72 -16.27 17.34
C ILE A 494 2.91 -17.58 17.28
N ASN A 495 2.03 -17.73 16.29
CA ASN A 495 1.18 -18.89 16.11
C ASN A 495 2.00 -20.15 15.76
N GLN A 496 3.04 -20.00 14.92
CA GLN A 496 3.99 -21.10 14.65
C GLN A 496 4.68 -21.56 15.93
N MET A 497 5.15 -20.63 16.75
CA MET A 497 5.88 -20.96 17.98
C MET A 497 4.98 -21.47 19.11
N ALA A 498 3.69 -21.11 19.11
CA ALA A 498 2.65 -21.74 19.93
C ALA A 498 2.27 -23.17 19.44
N GLY A 499 2.78 -23.60 18.28
CA GLY A 499 2.58 -24.93 17.72
C GLY A 499 1.35 -25.09 16.81
N GLU A 500 0.73 -23.99 16.37
CA GLU A 500 -0.42 -24.03 15.45
C GLU A 500 -0.04 -24.46 14.03
N GLY A 501 1.24 -24.35 13.67
CA GLY A 501 1.81 -24.75 12.38
C GLY A 501 2.43 -23.58 11.62
N ILE A 502 2.86 -23.84 10.39
CA ILE A 502 3.44 -22.82 9.50
C ILE A 502 2.31 -22.17 8.69
N ASP A 503 2.20 -20.84 8.74
CA ASP A 503 1.30 -20.06 7.85
C ASP A 503 1.73 -20.28 6.39
N PRO A 504 0.79 -20.64 5.48
CA PRO A 504 1.12 -21.08 4.13
C PRO A 504 1.60 -19.95 3.21
N ASP A 505 1.34 -18.68 3.55
CA ASP A 505 1.74 -17.52 2.76
C ASP A 505 3.07 -16.97 3.29
N THR A 506 3.27 -16.88 4.62
CA THR A 506 4.57 -16.45 5.16
C THR A 506 5.65 -17.52 5.04
N GLY A 507 5.29 -18.81 5.07
CA GLY A 507 6.25 -19.89 5.25
C GLY A 507 6.91 -19.87 6.64
N ASP A 508 7.96 -20.66 6.80
CA ASP A 508 8.61 -20.93 8.09
C ASP A 508 9.29 -19.69 8.69
N LEU A 509 8.97 -19.40 9.95
CA LEU A 509 9.44 -18.27 10.75
C LEU A 509 9.97 -18.70 12.14
N ASP A 510 10.40 -19.95 12.35
CA ASP A 510 10.92 -20.42 13.64
C ASP A 510 12.11 -19.55 14.11
N TYR A 511 11.95 -18.84 15.23
CA TYR A 511 12.93 -17.86 15.71
C TYR A 511 14.22 -18.47 16.29
N ASN A 512 14.31 -19.80 16.38
CA ASN A 512 15.48 -20.54 16.85
C ASN A 512 16.36 -20.99 15.68
N THR A 513 15.79 -21.14 14.48
CA THR A 513 16.44 -21.84 13.36
C THR A 513 16.31 -21.18 11.99
N VAL A 514 15.23 -20.46 11.71
CA VAL A 514 14.90 -19.97 10.36
C VAL A 514 14.80 -18.44 10.28
N ALA A 515 14.26 -17.79 11.31
CA ALA A 515 14.09 -16.34 11.41
C ALA A 515 14.81 -15.79 12.67
N PRO A 516 14.98 -14.46 12.80
CA PRO A 516 15.15 -13.85 14.12
C PRO A 516 13.80 -13.83 14.87
N TRP A 517 13.84 -13.53 16.16
CA TRP A 517 12.61 -13.18 16.90
C TRP A 517 12.13 -11.81 16.43
N VAL A 518 10.86 -11.68 16.08
CA VAL A 518 10.28 -10.46 15.51
C VAL A 518 9.15 -9.89 16.37
N ALA A 519 9.16 -8.58 16.56
CA ALA A 519 8.12 -7.85 17.29
C ALA A 519 7.93 -6.44 16.73
N TRP A 520 6.92 -5.72 17.23
CA TRP A 520 6.76 -4.31 16.93
C TRP A 520 7.87 -3.48 17.58
N GLY A 521 8.46 -2.58 16.80
CA GLY A 521 9.07 -1.35 17.29
C GLY A 521 7.96 -0.31 17.60
N PRO A 522 8.26 1.00 17.55
CA PRO A 522 7.19 1.99 17.64
C PRO A 522 6.25 1.87 16.43
N TYR A 523 4.95 1.71 16.69
CA TYR A 523 3.91 1.88 15.66
C TYR A 523 3.86 3.36 15.26
N LEU A 524 4.08 3.68 13.98
CA LEU A 524 4.30 5.06 13.53
C LEU A 524 3.08 5.72 12.90
N TRP A 525 2.03 4.96 12.58
CA TRP A 525 0.87 5.49 11.90
C TRP A 525 -0.12 6.17 12.88
N ALA A 526 -0.65 7.32 12.45
CA ALA A 526 -1.78 8.03 13.05
C ALA A 526 -2.55 8.75 11.93
N ASN A 527 -3.82 9.09 12.15
CA ASN A 527 -4.72 9.58 11.10
C ASN A 527 -4.56 11.09 10.87
N GLY A 528 -3.46 11.49 10.23
CA GLY A 528 -3.17 12.90 9.95
C GLY A 528 -3.22 13.74 11.23
N THR A 529 -4.02 14.81 11.22
CA THR A 529 -4.20 15.71 12.36
C THR A 529 -5.19 15.20 13.43
N THR A 530 -5.82 14.04 13.23
CA THR A 530 -6.66 13.38 14.25
C THR A 530 -5.75 12.66 15.26
N PRO A 531 -5.77 13.04 16.55
CA PRO A 531 -4.87 12.44 17.55
C PRO A 531 -5.15 10.96 17.77
N ARG A 532 -4.10 10.15 17.72
CA ARG A 532 -4.06 8.80 18.31
C ARG A 532 -4.17 8.88 19.85
N SER A 533 -4.52 7.79 20.53
CA SER A 533 -4.69 7.78 22.00
C SER A 533 -3.47 8.25 22.82
N ASP A 534 -2.26 8.13 22.28
CA ASP A 534 -1.01 8.64 22.87
C ASP A 534 -0.71 10.12 22.52
N GLY A 535 -1.55 10.75 21.69
CA GLY A 535 -1.39 12.12 21.22
C GLY A 535 -0.60 12.28 19.93
N LEU A 536 -0.17 11.20 19.26
CA LEU A 536 0.52 11.31 17.97
C LEU A 536 -0.40 11.92 16.90
N ILE A 537 0.12 12.94 16.20
CA ILE A 537 -0.46 13.53 15.00
C ILE A 537 0.61 13.76 13.92
N TRP A 538 0.14 13.76 12.67
CA TRP A 538 0.88 14.03 11.45
C TRP A 538 0.28 15.26 10.74
N GLU A 539 0.98 16.39 10.78
CA GLU A 539 0.59 17.64 10.10
C GLU A 539 1.23 17.71 8.70
N ARG A 540 0.67 18.48 7.77
CA ARG A 540 1.24 18.63 6.41
C ARG A 540 2.70 19.13 6.43
N SER A 541 3.08 19.89 7.47
CA SER A 541 4.44 20.39 7.73
C SER A 541 5.44 19.33 8.20
N ASP A 542 4.98 18.15 8.62
CA ASP A 542 5.84 17.00 8.94
C ASP A 542 6.38 16.29 7.69
N PHE A 543 5.94 16.69 6.49
CA PHE A 543 6.32 16.07 5.23
C PHE A 543 6.93 17.09 4.28
N GLU A 544 7.85 16.62 3.42
CA GLU A 544 8.38 17.38 2.30
C GLU A 544 7.27 17.78 1.29
N ALA A 545 7.66 18.53 0.25
CA ALA A 545 6.73 19.04 -0.75
C ALA A 545 5.99 17.96 -1.56
N ASP A 546 6.36 16.67 -1.42
CA ASP A 546 5.72 15.52 -2.06
C ASP A 546 4.69 14.78 -1.17
N GLY A 547 4.54 15.20 0.10
CA GLY A 547 3.63 14.56 1.05
C GLY A 547 4.02 13.14 1.46
N THR A 548 5.25 12.72 1.16
CA THR A 548 5.74 11.35 1.37
C THR A 548 7.03 11.29 2.18
N HIS A 549 8.03 12.11 1.86
CA HIS A 549 9.27 12.10 2.63
C HIS A 549 9.07 12.87 3.94
N PRO A 550 9.55 12.35 5.09
CA PRO A 550 9.52 13.09 6.35
C PRO A 550 10.35 14.37 6.23
N ALA A 551 9.77 15.48 6.67
CA ALA A 551 10.53 16.69 6.98
C ALA A 551 11.18 16.56 8.38
N GLN A 552 12.01 17.53 8.75
CA GLN A 552 12.70 17.57 10.04
C GLN A 552 11.78 17.29 11.26
N SER A 553 10.53 17.76 11.28
CA SER A 553 9.62 17.51 12.41
C SER A 553 9.05 16.09 12.44
N ALA A 554 8.96 15.38 11.30
CA ALA A 554 8.70 13.94 11.31
C ALA A 554 9.93 13.15 11.76
N GLU A 555 11.12 13.51 11.27
CA GLU A 555 12.37 12.89 11.73
C GLU A 555 12.54 13.06 13.25
N GLU A 556 12.20 14.22 13.79
CA GLU A 556 12.15 14.50 15.24
C GLU A 556 11.14 13.61 15.98
N LYS A 557 9.90 13.46 15.44
CA LYS A 557 8.85 12.61 16.02
C LYS A 557 9.24 11.12 16.01
N VAL A 558 9.67 10.59 14.86
CA VAL A 558 10.09 9.18 14.73
C VAL A 558 11.36 8.90 15.51
N GLY A 559 12.35 9.80 15.46
CA GLY A 559 13.58 9.69 16.25
C GLY A 559 13.34 9.74 17.75
N GLY A 560 12.35 10.51 18.21
CA GLY A 560 11.85 10.50 19.58
C GLY A 560 11.21 9.16 19.95
N MET A 561 10.20 8.73 19.19
CA MET A 561 9.50 7.45 19.42
C MET A 561 10.45 6.24 19.40
N LEU A 562 11.49 6.24 18.56
CA LEU A 562 12.52 5.20 18.56
C LEU A 562 13.41 5.26 19.80
N LEU A 563 13.85 6.45 20.22
CA LEU A 563 14.64 6.59 21.44
C LEU A 563 13.84 6.15 22.67
N ASP A 564 12.61 6.61 22.83
CA ASP A 564 11.75 6.23 23.95
C ASP A 564 11.44 4.72 23.93
N PHE A 565 11.21 4.13 22.75
CA PHE A 565 11.07 2.67 22.60
C PHE A 565 12.32 1.93 23.10
N PHE A 566 13.51 2.22 22.56
CA PHE A 566 14.73 1.50 22.93
C PHE A 566 15.16 1.72 24.39
N ARG A 567 14.77 2.85 25.03
CA ARG A 567 15.00 3.13 26.46
C ARG A 567 13.97 2.47 27.40
N ALA A 568 12.75 2.21 26.93
CA ALA A 568 11.65 1.73 27.77
C ALA A 568 11.34 0.22 27.63
N ALA A 569 11.50 -0.35 26.43
CA ALA A 569 11.07 -1.72 26.14
C ALA A 569 11.88 -2.77 26.95
N PRO A 570 11.22 -3.71 27.66
CA PRO A 570 11.91 -4.75 28.45
C PRO A 570 12.94 -5.57 27.67
N GLN A 571 12.76 -5.70 26.35
CA GLN A 571 13.58 -6.46 25.42
C GLN A 571 14.86 -5.73 24.98
N THR A 572 14.90 -4.39 25.09
CA THR A 572 16.01 -3.56 24.57
C THR A 572 16.89 -2.98 25.67
N LYS A 573 16.28 -2.73 26.84
CA LYS A 573 16.81 -1.80 27.83
C LYS A 573 18.23 -2.09 28.31
N CYS A 574 18.60 -3.35 28.55
CA CYS A 574 19.89 -3.74 29.13
C CYS A 574 21.10 -3.64 28.18
N TRP A 575 20.88 -3.70 26.87
CA TRP A 575 21.94 -3.53 25.86
C TRP A 575 21.87 -2.17 25.16
N PHE A 576 20.79 -1.41 25.37
CA PHE A 576 20.68 -0.03 24.86
C PHE A 576 21.09 1.03 25.89
N LEU A 577 20.93 0.77 27.20
CA LEU A 577 21.26 1.70 28.28
C LEU A 577 22.41 1.18 29.16
N GLN A 578 23.32 2.09 29.54
CA GLN A 578 24.38 1.82 30.50
C GLN A 578 23.81 1.37 31.85
N ASN A 579 24.33 0.27 32.39
CA ASN A 579 23.99 -0.27 33.73
C ASN A 579 22.50 -0.64 33.93
N ALA A 580 21.73 -0.86 32.85
CA ALA A 580 20.32 -1.25 32.95
C ALA A 580 20.10 -2.78 32.91
N ALA A 581 18.95 -3.22 33.42
CA ALA A 581 18.52 -4.62 33.37
C ALA A 581 17.30 -4.80 32.45
N CYS A 582 17.25 -5.94 31.74
CA CYS A 582 16.09 -6.44 31.03
C CYS A 582 15.35 -7.36 32.01
N GLU A 583 14.40 -6.81 32.76
CA GLU A 583 13.66 -7.55 33.79
C GLU A 583 12.39 -8.16 33.19
N ILE A 584 12.11 -9.43 33.50
CA ILE A 584 10.79 -10.02 33.29
C ILE A 584 9.89 -9.49 34.41
N ASP A 585 8.82 -8.77 34.07
CA ASP A 585 7.84 -8.31 35.06
C ASP A 585 6.98 -9.47 35.56
N THR A 586 7.52 -10.16 36.55
CA THR A 586 6.83 -11.26 37.23
C THR A 586 5.65 -10.81 38.10
N SER A 587 5.40 -9.50 38.27
CA SER A 587 4.26 -9.00 39.05
C SER A 587 2.91 -9.21 38.34
N ALA A 588 2.93 -9.36 37.01
CA ALA A 588 1.74 -9.70 36.21
C ALA A 588 1.36 -11.20 36.26
N ARG A 589 2.15 -12.07 36.92
CA ARG A 589 1.88 -13.51 36.96
C ARG A 589 0.74 -13.84 37.93
N THR A 590 -0.37 -14.31 37.37
CA THR A 590 -1.55 -14.77 38.14
C THR A 590 -1.16 -15.82 39.18
N PRO A 591 -1.47 -15.62 40.49
CA PRO A 591 -1.24 -16.63 41.52
C PRO A 591 -1.93 -17.96 41.20
N LEU A 592 -1.37 -19.09 41.62
CA LEU A 592 -1.94 -20.41 41.34
C LEU A 592 -3.41 -20.54 41.80
N THR A 593 -3.75 -19.87 42.90
CA THR A 593 -5.12 -19.77 43.45
C THR A 593 -6.10 -18.97 42.60
N GLU A 594 -5.61 -18.10 41.73
CA GLU A 594 -6.41 -17.22 40.86
C GLU A 594 -6.38 -17.70 39.40
N LEU A 595 -5.34 -18.46 39.02
CA LEU A 595 -5.18 -19.06 37.69
C LEU A 595 -6.32 -20.04 37.35
N LEU A 596 -6.74 -20.85 38.33
CA LEU A 596 -7.90 -21.76 38.24
C LEU A 596 -7.91 -22.58 36.94
N SER A 597 -8.85 -22.34 36.03
CA SER A 597 -8.99 -23.08 34.75
C SER A 597 -8.12 -22.52 33.62
N GLY A 598 -7.33 -21.48 33.88
CA GLY A 598 -6.20 -21.10 33.04
C GLY A 598 -5.01 -22.05 33.24
N THR A 599 -4.03 -21.98 32.34
CA THR A 599 -2.86 -22.87 32.35
C THR A 599 -1.55 -22.10 32.35
N TYR A 600 -0.56 -22.62 33.09
CA TYR A 600 0.85 -22.21 32.98
C TYR A 600 1.65 -23.38 32.39
N MET A 601 2.29 -23.19 31.23
CA MET A 601 3.03 -24.25 30.52
C MET A 601 2.20 -25.54 30.30
N GLY A 602 0.89 -25.40 30.05
CA GLY A 602 -0.05 -26.51 29.87
C GLY A 602 -0.56 -27.19 31.16
N PHE A 603 -0.16 -26.73 32.35
CA PHE A 603 -0.67 -27.21 33.63
C PHE A 603 -1.76 -26.28 34.16
N GLU A 604 -2.91 -26.83 34.59
CA GLU A 604 -4.01 -26.09 35.22
C GLU A 604 -3.58 -25.41 36.53
N GLY A 605 -4.31 -24.35 36.90
CA GLY A 605 -4.21 -23.73 38.23
C GLY A 605 -4.99 -24.46 39.33
N GLY A 606 -5.16 -23.77 40.46
CA GLY A 606 -5.76 -24.31 41.67
C GLY A 606 -4.73 -24.97 42.62
N LEU A 607 -5.07 -25.05 43.90
CA LEU A 607 -4.30 -25.81 44.91
C LEU A 607 -4.56 -27.32 44.84
N TYR A 608 -5.67 -27.73 44.20
CA TYR A 608 -6.10 -29.11 44.04
C TYR A 608 -6.54 -29.36 42.58
N ALA A 609 -6.45 -30.62 42.16
CA ALA A 609 -6.71 -31.03 40.77
C ALA A 609 -8.13 -30.69 40.30
N GLY A 610 -8.26 -30.27 39.04
CA GLY A 610 -9.51 -29.78 38.48
C GLY A 610 -9.77 -28.31 38.80
N ALA A 611 -8.75 -27.46 38.63
CA ALA A 611 -8.86 -26.00 38.67
C ALA A 611 -9.48 -25.40 39.96
N THR A 612 -9.23 -26.00 41.14
CA THR A 612 -9.91 -25.62 42.39
C THR A 612 -8.95 -25.35 43.56
N ASN A 613 -9.39 -24.51 44.51
CA ASN A 613 -8.70 -24.23 45.77
C ASN A 613 -9.28 -24.99 46.96
N ASP A 614 -10.50 -25.52 46.82
CA ASP A 614 -11.14 -26.34 47.85
C ASP A 614 -10.61 -27.77 47.77
N PRO A 615 -10.25 -28.42 48.91
CA PRO A 615 -9.84 -29.81 48.91
C PRO A 615 -11.00 -30.72 48.45
N PRO A 616 -10.74 -31.77 47.64
CA PRO A 616 -11.78 -32.73 47.24
C PRO A 616 -12.54 -33.31 48.44
N ASP A 617 -13.86 -33.51 48.30
CA ASP A 617 -14.77 -33.91 49.39
C ASP A 617 -14.29 -35.12 50.20
N ASP A 618 -13.72 -36.12 49.53
CA ASP A 618 -13.19 -37.34 50.16
C ASP A 618 -11.91 -37.08 50.95
N HIS A 619 -11.00 -36.27 50.40
CA HIS A 619 -9.79 -35.81 51.06
C HIS A 619 -10.10 -34.91 52.27
N ALA A 620 -11.08 -34.01 52.13
CA ALA A 620 -11.56 -33.14 53.20
C ALA A 620 -12.21 -33.95 54.35
N ALA A 621 -13.05 -34.94 54.00
CA ALA A 621 -13.70 -35.82 54.98
C ALA A 621 -12.69 -36.69 55.74
N GLU A 622 -11.70 -37.27 55.05
CA GLU A 622 -10.62 -38.05 55.66
C GLU A 622 -9.70 -37.17 56.54
N GLY A 623 -9.41 -35.94 56.10
CA GLY A 623 -8.67 -34.96 56.89
C GLY A 623 -9.39 -34.59 58.19
N LEU A 624 -10.70 -34.34 58.14
CA LEU A 624 -11.54 -34.08 59.31
C LEU A 624 -11.63 -35.31 60.23
N ALA A 625 -11.81 -36.51 59.67
CA ALA A 625 -11.85 -37.75 60.45
C ALA A 625 -10.53 -37.99 61.22
N ARG A 626 -9.39 -37.69 60.58
CA ARG A 626 -8.07 -37.72 61.23
C ARG A 626 -7.93 -36.66 62.32
N ALA A 627 -8.35 -35.42 62.05
CA ALA A 627 -8.29 -34.34 63.02
C ALA A 627 -9.11 -34.64 64.29
N LEU A 628 -10.28 -35.27 64.14
CA LEU A 628 -11.14 -35.73 65.25
C LEU A 628 -10.57 -36.93 66.02
N ALA A 629 -9.54 -37.60 65.49
CA ALA A 629 -8.85 -38.73 66.12
C ALA A 629 -7.49 -38.33 66.74
N ILE A 630 -7.12 -37.05 66.74
CA ILE A 630 -5.90 -36.55 67.38
C ILE A 630 -6.11 -36.48 68.90
N GLU A 631 -5.37 -37.32 69.64
CA GLU A 631 -5.37 -37.38 71.11
C GLU A 631 -3.98 -37.06 71.69
N PRO A 632 -3.86 -36.54 72.93
CA PRO A 632 -2.58 -36.15 73.50
C PRO A 632 -1.77 -37.39 73.89
N LEU A 633 -0.45 -37.35 73.67
CA LEU A 633 0.41 -38.52 73.82
C LEU A 633 1.44 -38.39 74.96
N ASP A 634 1.78 -39.52 75.56
CA ASP A 634 2.92 -39.66 76.48
C ASP A 634 4.26 -39.69 75.72
N VAL A 635 5.37 -39.72 76.46
CA VAL A 635 6.74 -39.75 75.90
C VAL A 635 7.08 -41.02 75.10
N ASN A 636 6.19 -42.02 75.08
CA ASN A 636 6.32 -43.28 74.34
C ASN A 636 5.36 -43.35 73.13
N GLY A 637 4.47 -42.36 72.95
CA GLY A 637 3.44 -42.34 71.90
C GLY A 637 2.12 -43.01 72.27
N ASN A 638 1.87 -43.32 73.55
CA ASN A 638 0.57 -43.82 74.03
C ASN A 638 -0.39 -42.66 74.33
N PRO A 639 -1.71 -42.83 74.17
CA PRO A 639 -2.69 -41.82 74.62
C PRO A 639 -2.66 -41.57 76.13
N ASP A 640 -2.56 -40.30 76.53
CA ASP A 640 -2.64 -39.83 77.92
C ASP A 640 -3.41 -38.50 77.96
N PRO A 641 -4.52 -38.37 78.72
CA PRO A 641 -5.21 -37.09 78.94
C PRO A 641 -4.33 -35.96 79.53
N ASN A 642 -3.16 -36.29 80.08
CA ASN A 642 -2.15 -35.34 80.58
C ASN A 642 -0.95 -35.16 79.62
N GLY A 643 -0.97 -35.88 78.49
CA GLY A 643 0.06 -35.84 77.46
C GLY A 643 0.05 -34.56 76.63
N HIS A 644 0.80 -34.55 75.53
CA HIS A 644 0.98 -33.37 74.68
C HIS A 644 0.76 -33.67 73.21
N TYR A 645 0.41 -32.62 72.46
CA TYR A 645 0.44 -32.60 71.00
C TYR A 645 1.77 -31.98 70.55
N VAL A 646 2.40 -32.54 69.52
CA VAL A 646 3.62 -31.97 68.93
C VAL A 646 3.33 -31.62 67.47
N LEU A 647 3.34 -30.32 67.16
CA LEU A 647 3.27 -29.81 65.80
C LEU A 647 4.68 -29.33 65.38
N MET A 648 5.11 -29.72 64.18
CA MET A 648 6.49 -29.56 63.73
C MET A 648 6.53 -29.20 62.24
N SER A 649 7.27 -28.15 61.90
CA SER A 649 7.63 -27.82 60.52
C SER A 649 8.71 -28.77 59.97
N ILE A 650 8.58 -29.17 58.71
CA ILE A 650 9.66 -29.81 57.94
C ILE A 650 9.76 -29.06 56.60
N GLY A 651 10.94 -28.57 56.23
CA GLY A 651 11.14 -27.81 55.00
C GLY A 651 12.54 -27.24 54.86
N MET A 652 12.70 -26.29 53.94
CA MET A 652 13.97 -25.59 53.67
C MET A 652 14.13 -24.32 54.53
N SER A 653 15.14 -23.50 54.23
CA SER A 653 15.51 -22.29 54.99
C SER A 653 14.36 -21.32 55.28
N ASN A 654 13.39 -21.23 54.38
CA ASN A 654 12.25 -20.31 54.49
C ASN A 654 11.27 -20.83 55.53
N THR A 655 10.87 -22.10 55.42
CA THR A 655 10.06 -22.83 56.40
C THR A 655 10.60 -22.74 57.82
N THR A 656 11.92 -22.80 58.01
CA THR A 656 12.55 -22.61 59.32
C THR A 656 12.35 -21.19 59.89
N GLN A 657 12.45 -20.16 59.03
CA GLN A 657 12.28 -18.75 59.44
C GLN A 657 10.80 -18.39 59.67
N GLU A 658 9.92 -18.88 58.81
CA GLU A 658 8.47 -18.79 58.93
C GLU A 658 7.99 -19.44 60.23
N TRP A 659 8.53 -20.61 60.58
CA TRP A 659 8.16 -21.33 61.80
C TRP A 659 8.72 -20.69 63.07
N CYS A 660 10.04 -20.51 63.14
CA CYS A 660 10.72 -19.85 64.26
C CYS A 660 12.06 -19.26 63.79
N ALA A 661 12.04 -18.06 63.24
CA ALA A 661 13.25 -17.25 63.10
C ALA A 661 13.77 -16.85 64.50
N PRO A 662 14.98 -17.26 64.93
CA PRO A 662 15.47 -16.94 66.26
C PRO A 662 15.87 -15.46 66.39
N SER A 663 15.44 -14.81 67.47
CA SER A 663 15.98 -13.52 67.89
C SER A 663 17.36 -13.69 68.57
N ARG A 664 18.14 -12.61 68.67
CA ARG A 664 19.45 -12.62 69.36
C ARG A 664 19.36 -12.91 70.87
N GLU A 665 18.17 -12.89 71.45
CA GLU A 665 17.93 -13.02 72.90
C GLU A 665 17.14 -14.31 73.25
N MET A 666 17.20 -15.32 72.37
CA MET A 666 16.70 -16.69 72.59
C MET A 666 15.17 -16.87 72.70
N ALA A 667 14.41 -16.19 71.84
CA ALA A 667 13.01 -16.52 71.54
C ALA A 667 12.72 -16.39 70.03
N CYS A 668 11.68 -17.05 69.52
CA CYS A 668 11.21 -16.86 68.14
C CYS A 668 10.74 -15.41 67.92
N ASN A 669 10.99 -14.82 66.75
CA ASN A 669 10.52 -13.47 66.44
C ASN A 669 8.98 -13.42 66.36
N SER A 670 8.35 -12.35 66.85
CA SER A 670 6.88 -12.22 66.97
C SER A 670 6.10 -12.13 65.65
N TRP A 671 6.77 -12.27 64.51
CA TRP A 671 6.17 -12.40 63.18
C TRP A 671 6.25 -13.85 62.63
N SER A 672 7.09 -14.71 63.22
CA SER A 672 7.12 -16.14 62.90
C SER A 672 5.99 -16.89 63.62
N PHE A 673 5.58 -18.05 63.11
CA PHE A 673 4.45 -18.84 63.64
C PHE A 673 4.57 -19.09 65.16
N MET A 674 5.72 -19.61 65.61
CA MET A 674 6.01 -19.85 67.04
C MET A 674 6.27 -18.59 67.87
N GLY A 675 6.23 -17.40 67.25
CA GLY A 675 6.23 -16.11 67.95
C GLY A 675 4.86 -15.40 67.93
N GLN A 676 3.88 -15.95 67.20
CA GLN A 676 2.49 -15.49 67.18
C GLN A 676 1.55 -16.39 68.00
N ALA A 677 1.90 -17.67 68.15
CA ALA A 677 1.18 -18.68 68.94
C ALA A 677 1.60 -18.69 70.42
#